data_AF-A0A2E5EQ52-F1
#
_entry.id   AF-A0A2E5EQ52-F1
#
_cell.length_a   1.000
_cell.length_b   1.000
_cell.length_c   1.000
_cell.angle_alpha   90.00
_cell.angle_beta   90.00
_cell.angle_gamma   90.00
#
_symmetry.space_group_name_H-M   'P 1'
#
loop_
_entity.id
_entity.type
_entity.pdbx_description
1 polymer ?
#
loop_
_entity_poly.entity_id
_entity_poly.type
_entity_poly.pdbx_seq_one_letter_code
_entity_poly.pdbx_strand_id
1 'polypeptide(L)'
;MACVALSTCFPTSGADDKPVDRFRQLDEIWPTPNNLRRPSGAPGKDYWQQRADYVIDVTLDDAKQTLTGTEKITYFNNSPDGLDYLWLQLDQNRYETDSHDWLTSTAPDMSELTYKGLKGVLYREGFQGGHKITSVRNSSGRALKYDLIHTMLRIRLAEKLKSGSRITFHVDWKFNIPNAKSLRVRGGYEFFEEDGNYLYAIAQWFPRMCAYTDVHGWQNKQTLGSEFTLEFGDYEVNITVPGDHIVAATGELRNPENVLTQTQRARLRQARRSDRPVMIINLDEAKTNESSKPKGTKTWEFEAKRVRDFAFATSRKFLWDAQGFRQGNRDVLAMSYWPKEGEPLWSKYSTEAVVHTVKTYSKFTFDYPYPVIISVNGPIPGMEYPMITFQSPRPEEDGTYSKRTKYGLIGVIIHEVGHSWFPMIVNSDERRWRWMDEGLNSFVQFLSEQEWEDGYPSRILDPARRAPFISYLSRTRKLPIMTTADSLISGGYNAYSKPTLALSILRESILGRQNFDFAFQQYARRWMFKRPTPFDLFRTLEDASGRDLDWFWRGWFYSTDHVDISVKDLTRYTLDTRDPEIEKPRKKAERARLPAPVMTEKNKSIEKLVDRKPELKDFYNDHDEFAVLPGDRKDYEKVIKALEPDEKELLRTKGNFYVAEFENIGGVVMPLFLKIEHADGSIRELRLPAEIWRHGDRVISKLIVSREEIRSIEFDPQDELADVDRNNNRFPRLPREKVFQLQKRKKEKNPMQKARDAKKTEE
;
A
#
# COMPACT_ATOMS: atom_id res chain seq x y z
N MET A 1 -54.85 43.26 31.02
CA MET A 1 -53.88 43.89 30.10
C MET A 1 -52.54 43.86 30.81
N ALA A 2 -51.46 43.24 30.34
CA ALA A 2 -51.15 42.61 29.07
C ALA A 2 -50.16 41.46 29.31
N CYS A 3 -50.32 40.36 28.57
CA CYS A 3 -49.32 39.30 28.43
C CYS A 3 -48.09 39.83 27.69
N VAL A 4 -46.89 39.47 28.16
CA VAL A 4 -45.70 39.43 27.31
C VAL A 4 -45.02 38.08 27.54
N ALA A 5 -45.17 37.21 26.54
CA ALA A 5 -44.49 35.94 26.43
C ALA A 5 -43.04 36.18 25.96
N LEU A 6 -42.05 35.69 26.71
CA LEU A 6 -40.69 35.55 26.19
C LEU A 6 -40.59 34.21 25.45
N SER A 7 -40.54 34.32 24.12
CA SER A 7 -40.34 33.23 23.18
C SER A 7 -38.89 32.74 23.26
N THR A 8 -38.70 31.46 23.54
CA THR A 8 -37.42 30.75 23.40
C THR A 8 -37.11 30.54 21.92
N CYS A 9 -36.17 31.32 21.36
CA CYS A 9 -35.59 31.02 20.06
C CYS A 9 -34.58 29.87 20.19
N PHE A 10 -34.94 28.70 19.67
CA PHE A 10 -33.96 27.69 19.28
C PHE A 10 -33.23 28.19 18.02
N PRO A 11 -31.89 28.21 17.97
CA PRO A 11 -31.20 28.46 16.72
C PRO A 11 -31.37 27.26 15.81
N THR A 12 -32.13 27.44 14.74
CA THR A 12 -32.15 26.53 13.60
C THR A 12 -30.79 26.60 12.91
N SER A 13 -29.95 25.58 13.10
CA SER A 13 -28.73 25.38 12.32
C SER A 13 -29.11 24.95 10.90
N GLY A 14 -29.18 25.92 9.99
CA GLY A 14 -29.33 25.67 8.56
C GLY A 14 -27.98 25.68 7.85
N ALA A 15 -27.46 24.48 7.59
CA ALA A 15 -26.59 24.17 6.45
C ALA A 15 -26.76 22.67 6.16
N ASP A 16 -27.56 22.34 5.14
CA ASP A 16 -27.72 21.04 4.47
C ASP A 16 -27.13 19.78 5.15
N ASP A 17 -27.63 19.41 6.33
CA ASP A 17 -27.24 18.17 7.01
C ASP A 17 -28.22 17.05 6.61
N LYS A 18 -28.21 16.69 5.32
CA LYS A 18 -28.83 15.41 4.94
C LYS A 18 -28.03 14.32 5.65
N PRO A 19 -28.67 13.42 6.43
CA PRO A 19 -27.94 12.34 7.07
C PRO A 19 -27.18 11.55 6.01
N VAL A 20 -25.85 11.47 6.17
CA VAL A 20 -24.99 10.70 5.28
C VAL A 20 -25.02 9.26 5.74
N ASP A 21 -25.68 8.39 4.98
CA ASP A 21 -25.66 6.96 5.25
C ASP A 21 -24.29 6.37 4.90
N ARG A 22 -23.41 6.30 5.91
CA ARG A 22 -22.06 5.71 5.79
C ARG A 22 -22.09 4.20 5.59
N PHE A 23 -23.21 3.53 5.90
CA PHE A 23 -23.43 2.10 5.76
C PHE A 23 -24.26 1.75 4.51
N ARG A 24 -24.58 2.74 3.67
CA ARG A 24 -25.26 2.52 2.41
C ARG A 24 -24.50 1.47 1.59
N GLN A 25 -25.23 0.59 0.92
CA GLN A 25 -24.60 -0.44 0.11
C GLN A 25 -23.87 0.15 -1.11
N LEU A 26 -22.74 -0.43 -1.50
CA LEU A 26 -21.94 0.01 -2.66
C LEU A 26 -22.40 -0.62 -3.99
N ASP A 27 -23.39 -1.50 -3.97
CA ASP A 27 -23.96 -2.15 -5.16
C ASP A 27 -24.40 -1.16 -6.25
N GLU A 28 -24.81 0.05 -5.87
CA GLU A 28 -25.20 1.11 -6.82
C GLU A 28 -24.01 1.71 -7.60
N ILE A 29 -22.80 1.59 -7.05
CA ILE A 29 -21.56 2.11 -7.63
C ILE A 29 -20.79 0.99 -8.36
N TRP A 30 -20.96 -0.26 -7.91
CA TRP A 30 -20.28 -1.40 -8.48
C TRP A 30 -20.96 -1.91 -9.75
N PRO A 31 -20.21 -2.49 -10.70
CA PRO A 31 -20.82 -3.21 -11.81
C PRO A 31 -21.72 -4.34 -11.31
N THR A 32 -22.90 -4.47 -11.91
CA THR A 32 -23.84 -5.56 -11.62
C THR A 32 -23.20 -6.90 -11.96
N PRO A 33 -23.24 -7.89 -11.05
CA PRO A 33 -22.77 -9.25 -11.34
C PRO A 33 -23.47 -9.89 -12.54
N ASN A 34 -22.76 -10.75 -13.26
CA ASN A 34 -23.24 -11.43 -14.45
C ASN A 34 -22.52 -12.79 -14.65
N ASN A 35 -22.71 -13.44 -15.80
CA ASN A 35 -22.07 -14.73 -16.07
C ASN A 35 -20.55 -14.66 -16.28
N LEU A 36 -19.98 -13.48 -16.52
CA LEU A 36 -18.54 -13.24 -16.65
C LEU A 36 -17.91 -13.03 -15.26
N ARG A 37 -18.61 -12.34 -14.35
CA ARG A 37 -18.14 -11.99 -13.00
C ARG A 37 -19.25 -12.18 -11.96
N ARG A 38 -19.06 -13.14 -11.04
CA ARG A 38 -20.08 -13.58 -10.07
C ARG A 38 -20.25 -12.60 -8.90
N PRO A 39 -21.40 -12.61 -8.21
CA PRO A 39 -21.61 -11.79 -7.00
C PRO A 39 -20.63 -12.12 -5.88
N SER A 40 -20.07 -13.33 -5.84
CA SER A 40 -19.04 -13.71 -4.88
C SER A 40 -17.67 -13.07 -5.16
N GLY A 41 -17.49 -12.34 -6.26
CA GLY A 41 -16.19 -11.83 -6.70
C GLY A 41 -15.31 -12.87 -7.41
N ALA A 42 -15.85 -14.05 -7.71
CA ALA A 42 -15.16 -15.08 -8.51
C ALA A 42 -15.40 -14.87 -10.02
N PRO A 43 -14.46 -15.30 -10.89
CA PRO A 43 -14.74 -15.40 -12.31
C PRO A 43 -15.96 -16.29 -12.55
N GLY A 44 -16.84 -15.87 -13.45
CA GLY A 44 -18.03 -16.61 -13.83
C GLY A 44 -17.77 -17.68 -14.89
N LYS A 45 -18.81 -18.47 -15.19
CA LYS A 45 -18.73 -19.61 -16.13
C LYS A 45 -18.36 -19.19 -17.56
N ASP A 46 -18.69 -17.96 -17.94
CA ASP A 46 -18.48 -17.43 -19.30
C ASP A 46 -17.20 -16.56 -19.35
N TYR A 47 -16.42 -16.48 -18.26
CA TYR A 47 -15.20 -15.67 -18.19
C TYR A 47 -14.20 -16.07 -19.28
N TRP A 48 -13.68 -15.07 -19.98
CA TRP A 48 -12.69 -15.23 -21.03
C TRP A 48 -11.53 -14.23 -20.86
N GLN A 49 -10.38 -14.58 -21.41
CA GLN A 49 -9.22 -13.71 -21.54
C GLN A 49 -8.45 -14.09 -22.79
N GLN A 50 -7.78 -13.14 -23.41
CA GLN A 50 -6.99 -13.42 -24.62
C GLN A 50 -5.68 -14.11 -24.28
N ARG A 51 -4.99 -14.58 -25.32
CA ARG A 51 -3.62 -15.12 -25.22
C ARG A 51 -2.76 -14.56 -26.34
N ALA A 52 -1.50 -14.26 -26.05
CA ALA A 52 -0.53 -13.77 -27.01
C ALA A 52 0.82 -14.48 -26.83
N ASP A 53 1.18 -15.36 -27.76
CA ASP A 53 2.45 -16.08 -27.74
C ASP A 53 3.50 -15.37 -28.59
N TYR A 54 4.76 -15.48 -28.17
CA TYR A 54 5.89 -14.76 -28.73
C TYR A 54 7.06 -15.70 -29.04
N VAL A 55 7.64 -15.53 -30.22
CA VAL A 55 9.02 -15.97 -30.52
C VAL A 55 9.81 -14.72 -30.88
N ILE A 56 10.84 -14.39 -30.13
CA ILE A 56 11.58 -13.13 -30.28
C ILE A 56 13.07 -13.42 -30.48
N ASP A 57 13.61 -12.94 -31.59
CA ASP A 57 15.05 -12.88 -31.85
C ASP A 57 15.51 -11.44 -31.61
N VAL A 58 16.45 -11.24 -30.69
CA VAL A 58 16.95 -9.91 -30.33
C VAL A 58 18.46 -9.86 -30.27
N THR A 59 19.04 -8.76 -30.74
CA THR A 59 20.48 -8.50 -30.70
C THR A 59 20.78 -7.17 -29.99
N LEU A 60 21.68 -7.22 -29.01
CA LEU A 60 22.26 -6.06 -28.33
C LEU A 60 23.55 -5.62 -29.04
N ASP A 61 23.59 -4.36 -29.50
CA ASP A 61 24.82 -3.70 -29.95
C ASP A 61 25.43 -2.91 -28.78
N ASP A 62 26.42 -3.50 -28.11
CA ASP A 62 27.13 -2.90 -26.96
C ASP A 62 27.99 -1.69 -27.33
N ALA A 63 28.30 -1.47 -28.62
CA ALA A 63 29.05 -0.29 -29.06
C ALA A 63 28.11 0.93 -29.25
N LYS A 64 26.88 0.69 -29.67
CA LYS A 64 25.88 1.74 -29.95
C LYS A 64 24.77 1.85 -28.92
N GLN A 65 24.76 0.98 -27.91
CA GLN A 65 23.67 0.86 -26.92
C GLN A 65 22.30 0.77 -27.62
N THR A 66 22.20 -0.09 -28.63
CA THR A 66 20.99 -0.25 -29.45
C THR A 66 20.48 -1.68 -29.35
N LEU A 67 19.15 -1.85 -29.39
CA LEU A 67 18.51 -3.15 -29.48
C LEU A 67 17.79 -3.27 -30.83
N THR A 68 18.00 -4.38 -31.54
CA THR A 68 17.31 -4.71 -32.78
C THR A 68 16.64 -6.06 -32.63
N GLY A 69 15.35 -6.15 -32.97
CA GLY A 69 14.57 -7.36 -32.77
C GLY A 69 13.61 -7.67 -33.91
N THR A 70 13.28 -8.95 -34.01
CA THR A 70 12.18 -9.48 -34.81
C THR A 70 11.36 -10.38 -33.90
N GLU A 71 10.05 -10.15 -33.88
CA GLU A 71 9.12 -10.97 -33.12
C GLU A 71 8.08 -11.59 -34.03
N LYS A 72 7.74 -12.85 -33.76
CA LYS A 72 6.59 -13.57 -34.29
C LYS A 72 5.56 -13.65 -33.18
N ILE A 73 4.39 -13.07 -33.41
CA ILE A 73 3.30 -13.02 -32.44
C ILE A 73 2.17 -13.91 -32.92
N THR A 74 1.67 -14.80 -32.07
CA THR A 74 0.43 -15.54 -32.30
C THR A 74 -0.62 -15.09 -31.29
N TYR A 75 -1.63 -14.39 -31.80
CA TYR A 75 -2.73 -13.87 -30.99
C TYR A 75 -3.96 -14.77 -31.10
N PHE A 76 -4.53 -15.15 -29.96
CA PHE A 76 -5.71 -16.00 -29.86
C PHE A 76 -6.90 -15.15 -29.41
N ASN A 77 -7.97 -15.13 -30.21
CA ASN A 77 -9.20 -14.43 -29.87
C ASN A 77 -10.16 -15.38 -29.14
N ASN A 78 -10.10 -15.38 -27.82
CA ASN A 78 -11.00 -16.10 -26.92
C ASN A 78 -12.24 -15.28 -26.54
N SER A 79 -12.36 -14.03 -26.98
CA SER A 79 -13.56 -13.22 -26.76
C SER A 79 -14.73 -13.71 -27.61
N PRO A 80 -15.99 -13.42 -27.24
CA PRO A 80 -17.15 -13.70 -28.09
C PRO A 80 -17.21 -12.79 -29.34
N ASP A 81 -16.39 -11.75 -29.37
CA ASP A 81 -16.37 -10.75 -30.43
C ASP A 81 -15.50 -11.22 -31.60
N GLY A 82 -15.82 -10.75 -32.81
CA GLY A 82 -14.84 -10.76 -33.89
C GLY A 82 -14.09 -9.43 -33.93
N LEU A 83 -12.79 -9.46 -34.21
CA LEU A 83 -11.92 -8.28 -34.13
C LEU A 83 -11.48 -7.85 -35.52
N ASP A 84 -11.68 -6.58 -35.88
CA ASP A 84 -11.27 -6.02 -37.17
C ASP A 84 -9.84 -5.44 -37.16
N TYR A 85 -9.27 -5.27 -35.95
CA TYR A 85 -7.94 -4.75 -35.73
C TYR A 85 -7.35 -5.28 -34.43
N LEU A 86 -6.01 -5.23 -34.35
CA LEU A 86 -5.23 -5.56 -33.16
C LEU A 86 -4.40 -4.36 -32.72
N TRP A 87 -4.09 -4.30 -31.43
CA TRP A 87 -3.27 -3.24 -30.85
C TRP A 87 -2.02 -3.79 -30.17
N LEU A 88 -0.90 -3.11 -30.37
CA LEU A 88 0.35 -3.32 -29.64
C LEU A 88 0.76 -2.01 -28.95
N GLN A 89 1.31 -2.11 -27.74
CA GLN A 89 1.94 -1.04 -26.99
C GLN A 89 3.39 -0.88 -27.45
N LEU A 90 3.79 0.38 -27.68
CA LEU A 90 5.13 0.80 -28.06
C LEU A 90 5.71 1.68 -26.95
N ASP A 91 6.06 1.07 -25.81
CA ASP A 91 6.40 1.82 -24.59
C ASP A 91 7.63 2.71 -24.74
N GLN A 92 8.58 2.33 -25.59
CA GLN A 92 9.76 3.16 -25.85
C GLN A 92 9.40 4.48 -26.53
N ASN A 93 8.23 4.59 -27.18
CA ASN A 93 7.77 5.83 -27.82
C ASN A 93 7.46 6.94 -26.82
N ARG A 94 7.37 6.65 -25.51
CA ARG A 94 7.28 7.71 -24.49
C ARG A 94 8.54 8.60 -24.42
N TYR A 95 9.65 8.13 -24.98
CA TYR A 95 10.92 8.84 -25.02
C TYR A 95 11.13 9.59 -26.34
N GLU A 96 10.12 9.62 -27.23
CA GLU A 96 10.12 10.52 -28.38
C GLU A 96 9.83 11.96 -27.93
N THR A 97 10.42 12.93 -28.65
CA THR A 97 10.35 14.36 -28.34
C THR A 97 8.98 14.99 -28.61
N ASP A 98 8.07 14.27 -29.26
CA ASP A 98 6.68 14.66 -29.50
C ASP A 98 5.68 13.74 -28.77
N SER A 99 6.17 12.90 -27.85
CA SER A 99 5.31 12.05 -27.03
C SER A 99 4.41 12.87 -26.09
N HIS A 100 3.21 12.35 -25.79
CA HIS A 100 2.31 13.03 -24.84
C HIS A 100 2.91 13.12 -23.42
N ASP A 101 3.71 12.13 -23.00
CA ASP A 101 4.46 12.19 -21.74
C ASP A 101 5.37 13.42 -21.69
N TRP A 102 6.07 13.70 -22.79
CA TRP A 102 6.90 14.89 -22.92
C TRP A 102 6.08 16.19 -23.00
N LEU A 103 5.12 16.26 -23.94
CA LEU A 103 4.36 17.48 -24.23
C LEU A 103 3.46 17.94 -23.06
N THR A 104 3.12 17.04 -22.13
CA THR A 104 2.33 17.36 -20.94
C THR A 104 3.15 17.50 -19.66
N SER A 105 4.48 17.31 -19.74
CA SER A 105 5.37 17.54 -18.61
C SER A 105 5.39 19.04 -18.24
N THR A 106 5.14 19.37 -16.96
CA THR A 106 5.24 20.74 -16.47
C THR A 106 6.67 21.14 -16.14
N ALA A 107 6.96 22.44 -16.12
CA ALA A 107 8.28 22.94 -15.75
C ALA A 107 8.72 22.40 -14.36
N PRO A 108 9.98 21.97 -14.21
CA PRO A 108 10.52 21.65 -12.89
C PRO A 108 10.61 22.92 -12.04
N ASP A 109 10.71 22.77 -10.73
CA ASP A 109 11.06 23.88 -9.86
C ASP A 109 12.51 24.31 -10.10
N MET A 110 12.68 25.42 -10.81
CA MET A 110 13.99 25.95 -11.18
C MET A 110 14.79 26.42 -9.96
N SER A 111 14.15 26.69 -8.82
CA SER A 111 14.83 27.13 -7.59
C SER A 111 15.49 25.98 -6.82
N GLU A 112 15.04 24.74 -7.06
CA GLU A 112 15.55 23.53 -6.40
C GLU A 112 16.26 22.56 -7.38
N LEU A 113 16.52 23.00 -8.62
CA LEU A 113 17.09 22.12 -9.64
C LEU A 113 18.53 21.72 -9.32
N THR A 114 18.74 20.42 -9.09
CA THR A 114 20.07 19.86 -8.85
C THR A 114 20.87 19.70 -10.14
N TYR A 115 22.21 19.61 -10.05
CA TYR A 115 23.08 19.27 -11.20
C TYR A 115 22.63 17.99 -11.91
N LYS A 116 22.22 16.96 -11.15
CA LYS A 116 21.68 15.72 -11.72
C LYS A 116 20.37 15.98 -12.47
N GLY A 117 19.50 16.81 -11.91
CA GLY A 117 18.26 17.23 -12.55
C GLY A 117 18.50 17.93 -13.89
N LEU A 118 19.40 18.91 -13.94
CA LEU A 118 19.75 19.60 -15.18
C LEU A 118 20.36 18.65 -16.23
N LYS A 119 21.29 17.76 -15.82
CA LYS A 119 21.83 16.73 -16.72
C LYS A 119 20.74 15.83 -17.30
N GLY A 120 19.75 15.45 -16.50
CA GLY A 120 18.61 14.65 -16.97
C GLY A 120 17.74 15.38 -17.99
N VAL A 121 17.47 16.68 -17.77
CA VAL A 121 16.74 17.53 -18.73
C VAL A 121 17.49 17.61 -20.07
N LEU A 122 18.79 17.94 -20.04
CA LEU A 122 19.60 18.05 -21.25
C LEU A 122 19.74 16.72 -21.98
N TYR A 123 19.88 15.61 -21.24
CA TYR A 123 19.92 14.29 -21.84
C TYR A 123 18.58 13.96 -22.52
N ARG A 124 17.44 14.25 -21.87
CA ARG A 124 16.11 13.98 -22.45
C ARG A 124 15.90 14.73 -23.76
N GLU A 125 16.31 15.98 -23.83
CA GLU A 125 16.21 16.83 -25.03
C GLU A 125 16.99 16.25 -26.22
N GLY A 126 18.20 15.72 -25.98
CA GLY A 126 19.06 15.18 -27.03
C GLY A 126 18.86 13.70 -27.35
N PHE A 127 18.07 12.97 -26.57
CA PHE A 127 17.93 11.52 -26.70
C PHE A 127 16.94 11.13 -27.80
N GLN A 128 17.40 10.31 -28.74
CA GLN A 128 16.57 9.76 -29.82
C GLN A 128 15.87 8.47 -29.36
N GLY A 129 14.80 8.61 -28.57
CA GLY A 129 13.97 7.52 -28.09
C GLY A 129 12.98 6.98 -29.14
N GLY A 130 12.20 5.98 -28.74
CA GLY A 130 11.13 5.40 -29.56
C GLY A 130 11.49 4.11 -30.31
N HIS A 131 10.50 3.23 -30.43
CA HIS A 131 10.53 2.10 -31.35
C HIS A 131 10.49 2.60 -32.79
N LYS A 132 11.50 2.23 -33.58
CA LYS A 132 11.46 2.36 -35.03
C LYS A 132 10.97 1.05 -35.63
N ILE A 133 9.70 1.01 -35.97
CA ILE A 133 9.04 -0.13 -36.62
C ILE A 133 9.45 -0.16 -38.10
N THR A 134 10.14 -1.21 -38.52
CA THR A 134 10.66 -1.35 -39.88
C THR A 134 9.79 -2.25 -40.75
N SER A 135 9.02 -3.17 -40.15
CA SER A 135 8.13 -4.07 -40.88
C SER A 135 7.02 -4.61 -39.99
N VAL A 136 5.82 -4.76 -40.57
CA VAL A 136 4.72 -5.56 -40.01
C VAL A 136 4.18 -6.46 -41.12
N ARG A 137 4.26 -7.77 -40.95
CA ARG A 137 3.92 -8.76 -42.00
C ARG A 137 3.13 -9.94 -41.44
N ASN A 138 2.31 -10.57 -42.27
CA ASN A 138 1.62 -11.81 -41.90
C ASN A 138 2.58 -13.02 -41.96
N SER A 139 2.07 -14.21 -41.61
CA SER A 139 2.83 -15.46 -41.67
C SER A 139 3.32 -15.88 -43.06
N SER A 140 2.76 -15.33 -44.13
CA SER A 140 3.21 -15.57 -45.52
C SER A 140 4.22 -14.54 -46.00
N GLY A 141 4.67 -13.61 -45.14
CA GLY A 141 5.63 -12.55 -45.48
C GLY A 141 5.02 -11.32 -46.16
N ARG A 142 3.69 -11.26 -46.33
CA ARG A 142 3.00 -10.11 -46.93
C ARG A 142 2.83 -8.99 -45.91
N ALA A 143 3.12 -7.75 -46.31
CA ALA A 143 2.93 -6.58 -45.46
C ALA A 143 1.47 -6.42 -45.01
N LEU A 144 1.28 -6.13 -43.72
CA LEU A 144 -0.01 -5.79 -43.13
C LEU A 144 -0.16 -4.26 -43.04
N LYS A 145 -1.39 -3.76 -43.19
CA LYS A 145 -1.66 -2.33 -42.99
C LYS A 145 -1.64 -2.03 -41.48
N TYR A 146 -0.89 -1.02 -41.08
CA TYR A 146 -0.85 -0.57 -39.69
C TYR A 146 -0.80 0.95 -39.59
N ASP A 147 -1.17 1.46 -38.41
CA ASP A 147 -1.05 2.87 -38.03
C ASP A 147 -0.21 2.97 -36.76
N LEU A 148 0.74 3.92 -36.73
CA LEU A 148 1.42 4.32 -35.50
C LEU A 148 0.67 5.50 -34.90
N ILE A 149 0.20 5.33 -33.66
CA ILE A 149 -0.62 6.30 -32.94
C ILE A 149 0.08 6.54 -31.60
N HIS A 150 1.07 7.43 -31.63
CA HIS A 150 1.96 7.73 -30.50
C HIS A 150 2.58 6.46 -29.88
N THR A 151 2.18 6.08 -28.67
CA THR A 151 2.70 4.91 -27.93
C THR A 151 2.00 3.60 -28.30
N MET A 152 1.30 3.56 -29.44
CA MET A 152 0.49 2.42 -29.86
C MET A 152 0.68 2.12 -31.36
N LEU A 153 0.59 0.84 -31.71
CA LEU A 153 0.52 0.35 -33.08
C LEU A 153 -0.82 -0.36 -33.29
N ARG A 154 -1.60 0.08 -34.28
CA ARG A 154 -2.84 -0.60 -34.68
C ARG A 154 -2.64 -1.36 -35.99
N ILE A 155 -2.80 -2.68 -35.96
CA ILE A 155 -2.82 -3.52 -37.16
C ILE A 155 -4.25 -3.62 -37.66
N ARG A 156 -4.49 -3.27 -38.93
CA ARG A 156 -5.80 -3.42 -39.58
C ARG A 156 -5.86 -4.79 -40.27
N LEU A 157 -6.82 -5.61 -39.86
CA LEU A 157 -6.97 -6.95 -40.43
C LEU A 157 -7.75 -6.89 -41.74
N ALA A 158 -7.33 -7.68 -42.73
CA ALA A 158 -8.05 -7.78 -44.01
C ALA A 158 -9.39 -8.50 -43.86
N GLU A 159 -9.45 -9.45 -42.92
CA GLU A 159 -10.65 -10.17 -42.52
C GLU A 159 -10.78 -10.14 -41.01
N LYS A 160 -12.03 -10.09 -40.52
CA LYS A 160 -12.34 -10.10 -39.10
C LYS A 160 -11.82 -11.38 -38.45
N LEU A 161 -11.02 -11.24 -37.39
CA LEU A 161 -10.56 -12.36 -36.57
C LEU A 161 -11.73 -12.88 -35.74
N LYS A 162 -12.31 -14.00 -36.17
CA LYS A 162 -13.50 -14.62 -35.53
C LYS A 162 -13.20 -15.08 -34.09
N SER A 163 -14.24 -15.18 -33.28
CA SER A 163 -14.17 -15.82 -31.96
C SER A 163 -13.61 -17.25 -32.08
N GLY A 164 -12.76 -17.65 -31.14
CA GLY A 164 -12.05 -18.93 -31.10
C GLY A 164 -10.93 -19.09 -32.14
N SER A 165 -10.72 -18.10 -33.02
CA SER A 165 -9.67 -18.14 -34.04
C SER A 165 -8.37 -17.50 -33.56
N ARG A 166 -7.28 -17.72 -34.31
CA ARG A 166 -5.97 -17.11 -34.05
C ARG A 166 -5.36 -16.52 -35.32
N ILE A 167 -4.43 -15.59 -35.14
CA ILE A 167 -3.63 -15.01 -36.23
C ILE A 167 -2.17 -14.96 -35.82
N THR A 168 -1.28 -15.20 -36.79
CA THR A 168 0.17 -15.06 -36.62
C THR A 168 0.70 -13.96 -37.54
N PHE A 169 1.51 -13.07 -37.00
CA PHE A 169 2.17 -12.00 -37.72
C PHE A 169 3.57 -11.72 -37.13
N HIS A 170 4.35 -10.91 -37.82
CA HIS A 170 5.69 -10.54 -37.43
C HIS A 170 5.85 -9.03 -37.37
N VAL A 171 6.67 -8.56 -36.44
CA VAL A 171 7.05 -7.15 -36.29
C VAL A 171 8.57 -7.07 -36.20
N ASP A 172 9.17 -6.21 -37.03
CA ASP A 172 10.60 -5.90 -36.96
C ASP A 172 10.75 -4.49 -36.41
N TRP A 173 11.67 -4.32 -35.46
CA TRP A 173 11.83 -3.07 -34.73
C TRP A 173 13.27 -2.86 -34.25
N LYS A 174 13.61 -1.61 -33.95
CA LYS A 174 14.84 -1.24 -33.24
C LYS A 174 14.62 -0.02 -32.36
N PHE A 175 15.42 0.15 -31.31
CA PHE A 175 15.43 1.38 -30.52
C PHE A 175 16.79 1.58 -29.81
N ASN A 176 17.05 2.83 -29.41
CA ASN A 176 18.23 3.17 -28.60
C ASN A 176 17.92 2.96 -27.12
N ILE A 177 18.81 2.29 -26.40
CA ILE A 177 18.62 1.99 -24.98
C ILE A 177 18.90 3.27 -24.18
N PRO A 178 18.00 3.74 -23.30
CA PRO A 178 18.24 4.96 -22.53
C PRO A 178 19.24 4.73 -21.39
N ASN A 179 19.99 5.77 -21.04
CA ASN A 179 20.83 5.81 -19.85
C ASN A 179 19.95 6.00 -18.60
N ALA A 180 19.86 4.96 -17.78
CA ALA A 180 19.01 4.93 -16.60
C ALA A 180 19.55 5.77 -15.42
N LYS A 181 20.79 6.27 -15.49
CA LYS A 181 21.31 7.26 -14.53
C LYS A 181 20.93 8.70 -14.90
N SER A 182 20.64 8.95 -16.18
CA SER A 182 20.26 10.26 -16.71
C SER A 182 18.74 10.44 -16.84
N LEU A 183 18.02 9.40 -17.23
CA LEU A 183 16.56 9.40 -17.34
C LEU A 183 15.92 8.49 -16.30
N ARG A 184 14.74 8.90 -15.81
CA ARG A 184 13.87 8.01 -15.05
C ARG A 184 13.18 7.06 -16.01
N VAL A 185 13.67 5.83 -16.08
CA VAL A 185 13.20 4.78 -17.00
C VAL A 185 12.87 3.48 -16.24
N ARG A 186 12.12 2.60 -16.89
CA ARG A 186 11.75 1.26 -16.39
C ARG A 186 12.70 0.15 -16.85
N GLY A 187 13.53 0.47 -17.83
CA GLY A 187 14.65 -0.33 -18.34
C GLY A 187 15.64 0.58 -19.06
N GLY A 188 16.92 0.25 -19.01
CA GLY A 188 18.01 1.05 -19.56
C GLY A 188 19.37 0.51 -19.17
N TYR A 189 20.42 1.30 -19.42
CA TYR A 189 21.80 0.93 -19.08
C TYR A 189 22.40 1.82 -17.98
N GLU A 190 23.39 1.26 -17.28
CA GLU A 190 24.37 1.97 -16.46
C GLU A 190 25.74 1.92 -17.16
N PHE A 191 26.46 3.03 -17.17
CA PHE A 191 27.85 3.08 -17.61
C PHE A 191 28.77 3.20 -16.39
N PHE A 192 29.80 2.35 -16.33
CA PHE A 192 30.82 2.33 -15.28
C PHE A 192 32.07 3.03 -15.81
N GLU A 193 32.29 4.29 -15.40
CA GLU A 193 33.38 5.12 -15.93
C GLU A 193 34.77 4.54 -15.61
N GLU A 194 34.93 3.86 -14.47
CA GLU A 194 36.21 3.33 -14.00
C GLU A 194 36.80 2.24 -14.90
N ASP A 195 35.95 1.43 -15.52
CA ASP A 195 36.36 0.28 -16.34
C ASP A 195 35.76 0.29 -17.76
N GLY A 196 34.94 1.31 -18.07
CA GLY A 196 34.34 1.50 -19.39
C GLY A 196 33.34 0.41 -19.77
N ASN A 197 32.66 -0.20 -18.80
CA ASN A 197 31.68 -1.26 -19.04
C ASN A 197 30.23 -0.79 -18.86
N TYR A 198 29.32 -1.60 -19.40
CA TYR A 198 27.88 -1.37 -19.31
C TYR A 198 27.18 -2.50 -18.56
N LEU A 199 26.13 -2.15 -17.85
CA LEU A 199 25.15 -3.08 -17.31
C LEU A 199 23.77 -2.70 -17.85
N TYR A 200 23.14 -3.64 -18.53
CA TYR A 200 21.83 -3.45 -19.15
C TYR A 200 20.75 -4.13 -18.31
N ALA A 201 19.71 -3.40 -17.96
CA ALA A 201 18.47 -3.92 -17.40
C ALA A 201 17.34 -3.59 -18.39
N ILE A 202 16.99 -4.54 -19.25
CA ILE A 202 16.16 -4.32 -20.44
C ILE A 202 14.74 -4.81 -20.17
N ALA A 203 13.80 -3.88 -20.30
CA ALA A 203 12.38 -4.13 -20.08
C ALA A 203 11.52 -3.18 -20.93
N GLN A 204 10.24 -3.53 -21.11
CA GLN A 204 9.30 -2.78 -21.96
C GLN A 204 9.89 -2.49 -23.36
N TRP A 205 10.63 -3.46 -23.91
CA TRP A 205 11.62 -3.26 -24.96
C TRP A 205 11.16 -3.69 -26.36
N PHE A 206 10.12 -4.51 -26.44
CA PHE A 206 9.52 -5.00 -27.68
C PHE A 206 8.07 -4.47 -27.81
N PRO A 207 7.44 -4.48 -29.00
CA PRO A 207 6.02 -4.23 -29.15
C PRO A 207 5.14 -5.30 -28.47
N ARG A 208 4.26 -4.89 -27.55
CA ARG A 208 3.53 -5.82 -26.66
C ARG A 208 2.03 -5.81 -26.95
N MET A 209 1.39 -6.96 -27.10
CA MET A 209 -0.04 -7.07 -27.41
C MET A 209 -0.86 -6.40 -26.31
N CYS A 210 -1.70 -5.43 -26.68
CA CYS A 210 -2.62 -4.82 -25.73
C CYS A 210 -3.61 -5.84 -25.20
N ALA A 211 -4.02 -5.69 -23.94
CA ALA A 211 -5.11 -6.48 -23.40
C ALA A 211 -6.44 -6.13 -24.09
N TYR A 212 -7.26 -7.14 -24.42
CA TYR A 212 -8.66 -6.97 -24.80
C TYR A 212 -9.53 -7.66 -23.75
N THR A 213 -10.39 -6.89 -23.09
CA THR A 213 -10.99 -7.30 -21.82
C THR A 213 -12.51 -7.29 -21.85
N ASP A 214 -13.10 -8.13 -20.99
CA ASP A 214 -14.54 -8.24 -20.76
C ASP A 214 -15.17 -6.99 -20.12
N VAL A 215 -14.35 -6.08 -19.57
CA VAL A 215 -14.81 -4.86 -18.88
C VAL A 215 -14.65 -3.61 -19.75
N HIS A 216 -13.58 -3.54 -20.56
CA HIS A 216 -13.18 -2.29 -21.22
C HIS A 216 -12.83 -2.44 -22.70
N GLY A 217 -12.91 -3.65 -23.27
CA GLY A 217 -12.37 -3.91 -24.61
C GLY A 217 -10.86 -3.67 -24.63
N TRP A 218 -10.36 -2.98 -25.67
CA TRP A 218 -8.92 -2.73 -25.85
C TRP A 218 -8.36 -1.75 -24.82
N GLN A 219 -7.26 -2.15 -24.19
CA GLN A 219 -6.44 -1.28 -23.34
C GLN A 219 -5.38 -0.56 -24.19
N ASN A 220 -5.80 0.51 -24.86
CA ASN A 220 -4.99 1.30 -25.81
C ASN A 220 -4.82 2.77 -25.40
N LYS A 221 -4.98 3.09 -24.11
CA LYS A 221 -4.70 4.42 -23.56
C LYS A 221 -3.22 4.77 -23.77
N GLN A 222 -2.92 5.97 -24.25
CA GLN A 222 -1.52 6.43 -24.40
C GLN A 222 -0.81 6.46 -23.04
N THR A 223 0.44 6.00 -22.97
CA THR A 223 1.20 6.04 -21.69
C THR A 223 1.78 7.42 -21.43
N LEU A 224 1.57 7.93 -20.21
CA LEU A 224 2.27 9.08 -19.64
C LEU A 224 3.33 8.63 -18.62
N GLY A 225 3.75 7.36 -18.75
CA GLY A 225 4.65 6.71 -17.82
C GLY A 225 3.98 5.90 -16.71
N SER A 226 2.67 5.68 -16.80
CA SER A 226 2.01 4.59 -16.06
C SER A 226 2.61 3.24 -16.44
N GLU A 227 2.37 2.24 -15.59
CA GLU A 227 2.70 0.85 -15.89
C GLU A 227 1.79 0.26 -16.98
N PHE A 228 1.77 -1.07 -17.08
CA PHE A 228 1.23 -1.79 -18.22
C PHE A 228 0.22 -2.86 -17.81
N THR A 229 -0.60 -3.26 -18.78
CA THR A 229 -1.50 -4.40 -18.66
C THR A 229 -1.52 -5.18 -19.96
N LEU A 230 -1.21 -6.48 -19.89
CA LEU A 230 -0.88 -7.33 -21.05
C LEU A 230 -1.51 -8.71 -20.91
N GLU A 231 -1.62 -9.43 -22.02
CA GLU A 231 -2.16 -10.80 -22.03
C GLU A 231 -1.12 -11.83 -21.64
N PHE A 232 -1.59 -12.95 -21.09
CA PHE A 232 -0.73 -14.10 -20.84
C PHE A 232 -0.39 -14.83 -22.14
N GLY A 233 0.81 -15.37 -22.21
CA GLY A 233 1.20 -16.31 -23.26
C GLY A 233 2.54 -16.97 -23.00
N ASP A 234 2.97 -17.74 -23.99
CA ASP A 234 4.25 -18.44 -23.97
C ASP A 234 5.28 -17.65 -24.79
N TYR A 235 6.53 -17.61 -24.29
CA TYR A 235 7.63 -16.86 -24.86
C TYR A 235 8.81 -17.78 -25.11
N GLU A 236 9.33 -17.75 -26.34
CA GLU A 236 10.64 -18.26 -26.73
C GLU A 236 11.51 -17.06 -27.14
N VAL A 237 12.60 -16.80 -26.42
CA VAL A 237 13.40 -15.58 -26.64
C VAL A 237 14.87 -15.94 -26.81
N ASN A 238 15.42 -15.54 -27.96
CA ASN A 238 16.81 -15.72 -28.35
C ASN A 238 17.54 -14.38 -28.21
N ILE A 239 18.40 -14.26 -27.21
CA ILE A 239 19.09 -13.02 -26.85
C ILE A 239 20.54 -13.12 -27.28
N THR A 240 20.90 -12.41 -28.34
CA THR A 240 22.27 -12.32 -28.86
C THR A 240 23.00 -11.12 -28.24
N VAL A 241 24.08 -11.41 -27.51
CA VAL A 241 24.90 -10.42 -26.77
C VAL A 241 26.40 -10.64 -27.05
N PRO A 242 27.29 -9.71 -26.67
CA PRO A 242 28.73 -9.95 -26.68
C PRO A 242 29.11 -11.28 -25.99
N GLY A 243 30.12 -11.98 -26.49
CA GLY A 243 30.43 -13.36 -26.07
C GLY A 243 30.89 -13.53 -24.61
N ASP A 244 31.25 -12.44 -23.96
CA ASP A 244 31.62 -12.30 -22.54
C ASP A 244 30.44 -11.94 -21.64
N HIS A 245 29.28 -11.58 -22.18
CA HIS A 245 28.13 -11.24 -21.37
C HIS A 245 27.48 -12.48 -20.71
N ILE A 246 27.07 -12.30 -19.47
CA ILE A 246 26.13 -13.18 -18.77
C ILE A 246 24.74 -12.60 -18.91
N VAL A 247 23.73 -13.45 -19.10
CA VAL A 247 22.34 -13.04 -19.29
C VAL A 247 21.47 -13.64 -18.20
N ALA A 248 20.68 -12.78 -17.55
CA ALA A 248 19.58 -13.15 -16.67
C ALA A 248 18.27 -12.77 -17.38
N ALA A 249 17.27 -13.64 -17.44
CA ALA A 249 16.03 -13.32 -18.14
C ALA A 249 14.82 -14.00 -17.51
N THR A 250 13.64 -13.47 -17.80
CA THR A 250 12.37 -14.20 -17.62
C THR A 250 12.48 -15.59 -18.27
N GLY A 251 12.10 -16.64 -17.55
CA GLY A 251 12.04 -18.00 -18.08
C GLY A 251 13.26 -18.86 -17.80
N GLU A 252 13.19 -20.12 -18.24
CA GLU A 252 14.26 -21.10 -18.06
C GLU A 252 15.27 -21.03 -19.21
N LEU A 253 16.56 -21.04 -18.86
CA LEU A 253 17.65 -21.18 -19.83
C LEU A 253 17.60 -22.55 -20.51
N ARG A 254 17.54 -22.57 -21.84
CA ARG A 254 17.38 -23.78 -22.66
C ARG A 254 18.67 -24.32 -23.23
N ASN A 255 19.69 -23.46 -23.40
CA ASN A 255 20.96 -23.84 -24.02
C ASN A 255 22.21 -23.65 -23.12
N PRO A 256 22.20 -24.10 -21.84
CA PRO A 256 23.31 -23.87 -20.92
C PRO A 256 24.64 -24.48 -21.41
N GLU A 257 24.58 -25.54 -22.21
CA GLU A 257 25.74 -26.20 -22.83
C GLU A 257 26.51 -25.28 -23.78
N ASN A 258 25.81 -24.33 -24.42
CA ASN A 258 26.39 -23.43 -25.42
C ASN A 258 26.95 -22.15 -24.80
N VAL A 259 26.41 -21.73 -23.65
CA VAL A 259 26.68 -20.41 -23.07
C VAL A 259 27.46 -20.45 -21.75
N LEU A 260 27.46 -21.58 -21.03
CA LEU A 260 28.14 -21.75 -19.75
C LEU A 260 29.32 -22.72 -19.81
N THR A 261 30.36 -22.43 -19.02
CA THR A 261 31.50 -23.35 -18.85
C THR A 261 31.09 -24.63 -18.12
N GLN A 262 31.87 -25.70 -18.26
CA GLN A 262 31.62 -26.96 -17.53
C GLN A 262 31.55 -26.76 -16.01
N THR A 263 32.43 -25.90 -15.46
CA THR A 263 32.45 -25.55 -14.03
C THR A 263 31.18 -24.83 -13.60
N GLN A 264 30.75 -23.82 -14.36
CA GLN A 264 29.50 -23.09 -14.10
C GLN A 264 28.29 -24.02 -14.15
N ARG A 265 28.24 -24.94 -15.14
CA ARG A 265 27.17 -25.94 -15.24
C ARG A 265 27.16 -26.91 -14.05
N ALA A 266 28.32 -27.32 -13.56
CA ALA A 266 28.42 -28.18 -12.37
C ALA A 266 27.88 -27.46 -11.12
N ARG A 267 28.29 -26.20 -10.89
CA ARG A 267 27.77 -25.36 -9.80
C ARG A 267 26.27 -25.13 -9.92
N LEU A 268 25.75 -24.95 -11.14
CA LEU A 268 24.32 -24.74 -11.38
C LEU A 268 23.47 -25.99 -11.10
N ARG A 269 24.03 -27.19 -11.33
CA ARG A 269 23.41 -28.46 -10.90
C ARG A 269 23.46 -28.64 -9.38
N GLN A 270 24.57 -28.21 -8.74
CA GLN A 270 24.70 -28.22 -7.28
C GLN A 270 23.68 -27.27 -6.62
N ALA A 271 23.56 -26.04 -7.14
CA ALA A 271 22.65 -25.02 -6.64
C ALA A 271 21.20 -25.52 -6.55
N ARG A 272 20.71 -26.24 -7.57
CA ARG A 272 19.35 -26.83 -7.60
C ARG A 272 19.03 -27.75 -6.42
N ARG A 273 20.06 -28.28 -5.75
CA ARG A 273 19.93 -29.22 -4.62
C ARG A 273 20.48 -28.63 -3.32
N SER A 274 20.92 -27.37 -3.35
CA SER A 274 21.55 -26.70 -2.22
C SER A 274 20.50 -25.91 -1.44
N ASP A 275 20.53 -26.04 -0.12
CA ASP A 275 19.72 -25.25 0.81
C ASP A 275 20.33 -23.87 1.10
N ARG A 276 21.48 -23.55 0.49
CA ARG A 276 22.18 -22.26 0.56
C ARG A 276 22.59 -21.77 -0.82
N PRO A 277 22.79 -20.45 -1.02
CA PRO A 277 23.29 -19.91 -2.26
C PRO A 277 24.64 -20.52 -2.67
N VAL A 278 24.72 -20.96 -3.93
CA VAL A 278 25.95 -21.45 -4.56
C VAL A 278 26.37 -20.45 -5.63
N MET A 279 27.59 -19.91 -5.52
CA MET A 279 28.15 -19.05 -6.56
C MET A 279 28.36 -19.84 -7.85
N ILE A 280 27.68 -19.44 -8.91
CA ILE A 280 27.87 -19.96 -10.27
C ILE A 280 29.06 -19.25 -10.92
N ILE A 281 29.09 -17.92 -10.79
CA ILE A 281 30.17 -17.04 -11.22
C ILE A 281 30.65 -16.25 -10.01
N ASN A 282 31.87 -16.49 -9.57
CA ASN A 282 32.43 -15.84 -8.39
C ASN A 282 33.06 -14.47 -8.72
N LEU A 283 33.52 -13.76 -7.68
CA LEU A 283 34.10 -12.42 -7.82
C LEU A 283 35.33 -12.39 -8.73
N ASP A 284 36.21 -13.39 -8.65
CA ASP A 284 37.44 -13.43 -9.45
C ASP A 284 37.13 -13.70 -10.93
N GLU A 285 36.15 -14.57 -11.22
CA GLU A 285 35.65 -14.80 -12.57
C GLU A 285 35.00 -13.53 -13.14
N ALA A 286 34.18 -12.82 -12.37
CA ALA A 286 33.56 -11.57 -12.80
C ALA A 286 34.59 -10.46 -13.07
N LYS A 287 35.59 -10.30 -12.18
CA LYS A 287 36.73 -9.37 -12.37
C LYS A 287 37.55 -9.69 -13.62
N THR A 288 37.79 -10.98 -13.87
CA THR A 288 38.50 -11.43 -15.07
C THR A 288 37.69 -11.08 -16.32
N ASN A 289 36.39 -11.35 -16.30
CA ASN A 289 35.50 -11.12 -17.42
C ASN A 289 35.39 -9.62 -17.77
N GLU A 290 35.17 -8.75 -16.78
CA GLU A 290 35.05 -7.30 -16.99
C GLU A 290 36.34 -6.61 -17.46
N SER A 291 37.50 -7.24 -17.24
CA SER A 291 38.80 -6.75 -17.71
C SER A 291 39.05 -7.01 -19.20
N SER A 292 38.23 -7.84 -19.83
CA SER A 292 38.36 -8.26 -21.23
C SER A 292 37.15 -7.82 -22.06
N LYS A 293 37.36 -7.61 -23.38
CA LYS A 293 36.28 -7.34 -24.36
C LYS A 293 36.49 -8.20 -25.62
N PRO A 294 36.37 -9.54 -25.51
CA PRO A 294 36.62 -10.44 -26.64
C PRO A 294 35.66 -10.15 -27.80
N LYS A 295 36.14 -10.38 -29.03
CA LYS A 295 35.32 -10.25 -30.24
C LYS A 295 34.35 -11.44 -30.37
N GLY A 296 33.16 -11.18 -30.92
CA GLY A 296 32.15 -12.19 -31.18
C GLY A 296 30.93 -12.08 -30.25
N THR A 297 29.94 -12.93 -30.50
CA THR A 297 28.65 -12.93 -29.79
C THR A 297 28.28 -14.34 -29.31
N LYS A 298 27.34 -14.40 -28.36
CA LYS A 298 26.65 -15.62 -27.94
C LYS A 298 25.15 -15.38 -27.94
N THR A 299 24.38 -16.41 -28.24
CA THR A 299 22.92 -16.39 -28.19
C THR A 299 22.44 -17.24 -27.02
N TRP A 300 21.72 -16.61 -26.09
CA TRP A 300 21.09 -17.27 -24.95
C TRP A 300 19.62 -17.52 -25.27
N GLU A 301 19.15 -18.75 -25.05
CA GLU A 301 17.79 -19.17 -25.39
C GLU A 301 16.98 -19.35 -24.11
N PHE A 302 15.84 -18.65 -23.99
CA PHE A 302 14.96 -18.73 -22.83
C PHE A 302 13.54 -19.12 -23.22
N GLU A 303 12.89 -19.91 -22.36
CA GLU A 303 11.47 -20.29 -22.50
C GLU A 303 10.69 -19.90 -21.25
N ALA A 304 9.58 -19.19 -21.42
CA ALA A 304 8.67 -18.83 -20.32
C ALA A 304 7.23 -19.17 -20.71
N LYS A 305 6.49 -19.82 -19.79
CA LYS A 305 5.10 -20.23 -20.04
C LYS A 305 4.12 -19.42 -19.21
N ARG A 306 3.00 -19.05 -19.83
CA ARG A 306 1.89 -18.31 -19.20
C ARG A 306 2.35 -17.06 -18.44
N VAL A 307 3.28 -16.31 -19.00
CA VAL A 307 3.72 -15.02 -18.47
C VAL A 307 3.08 -13.88 -19.26
N ARG A 308 3.02 -12.69 -18.67
CA ARG A 308 2.40 -11.50 -19.29
C ARG A 308 3.40 -10.52 -19.92
N ASP A 309 4.69 -10.73 -19.69
CA ASP A 309 5.77 -9.91 -20.24
C ASP A 309 7.11 -10.65 -20.15
N PHE A 310 8.14 -10.08 -20.78
CA PHE A 310 9.49 -10.63 -20.78
C PHE A 310 10.54 -9.53 -20.57
N ALA A 311 11.44 -9.72 -19.60
CA ALA A 311 12.57 -8.82 -19.37
C ALA A 311 13.88 -9.60 -19.26
N PHE A 312 14.99 -8.91 -19.50
CA PHE A 312 16.32 -9.49 -19.33
C PHE A 312 17.33 -8.47 -18.86
N ALA A 313 18.41 -8.94 -18.26
CA ALA A 313 19.57 -8.14 -17.92
C ALA A 313 20.84 -8.81 -18.44
N THR A 314 21.82 -8.00 -18.82
CA THR A 314 23.06 -8.52 -19.36
C THR A 314 24.25 -7.62 -19.07
N SER A 315 25.37 -8.24 -18.69
CA SER A 315 26.65 -7.57 -18.49
C SER A 315 27.78 -8.59 -18.39
N ARG A 316 28.99 -8.17 -18.72
CA ARG A 316 30.22 -8.90 -18.37
C ARG A 316 30.61 -8.77 -16.90
N LYS A 317 30.05 -7.79 -16.17
CA LYS A 317 30.36 -7.55 -14.76
C LYS A 317 29.67 -8.52 -13.79
N PHE A 318 28.74 -9.34 -14.26
CA PHE A 318 27.88 -10.12 -13.37
C PHE A 318 28.62 -11.25 -12.64
N LEU A 319 28.57 -11.18 -11.33
CA LEU A 319 28.52 -12.32 -10.43
C LEU A 319 27.12 -12.94 -10.51
N TRP A 320 27.04 -14.24 -10.20
CA TRP A 320 25.78 -14.99 -10.23
C TRP A 320 25.79 -16.05 -9.13
N ASP A 321 24.78 -16.07 -8.27
CA ASP A 321 24.49 -17.18 -7.38
C ASP A 321 23.09 -17.80 -7.63
N ALA A 322 22.91 -19.01 -7.12
CA ALA A 322 21.64 -19.71 -7.21
C ALA A 322 21.40 -20.63 -6.00
N GLN A 323 20.12 -20.80 -5.64
CA GLN A 323 19.66 -21.69 -4.56
C GLN A 323 18.36 -22.37 -4.98
N GLY A 324 18.35 -23.69 -4.96
CA GLY A 324 17.15 -24.49 -5.17
C GLY A 324 16.36 -24.59 -3.88
N PHE A 325 15.04 -24.54 -3.96
CA PHE A 325 14.18 -24.87 -2.84
C PHE A 325 12.90 -25.54 -3.34
N ARG A 326 12.33 -26.38 -2.48
CA ARG A 326 11.07 -27.06 -2.79
C ARG A 326 9.90 -26.31 -2.18
N GLN A 327 8.88 -26.06 -2.99
CA GLN A 327 7.61 -25.49 -2.57
C GLN A 327 6.48 -26.44 -2.98
N GLY A 328 5.81 -27.01 -1.99
CA GLY A 328 4.85 -28.09 -2.21
C GLY A 328 5.49 -29.21 -3.04
N ASN A 329 4.99 -29.41 -4.26
CA ASN A 329 5.46 -30.44 -5.18
C ASN A 329 6.39 -29.93 -6.29
N ARG A 330 6.77 -28.64 -6.27
CA ARG A 330 7.60 -28.00 -7.31
C ARG A 330 8.97 -27.62 -6.75
N ASP A 331 10.00 -27.81 -7.56
CA ASP A 331 11.34 -27.28 -7.29
C ASP A 331 11.46 -25.92 -8.00
N VAL A 332 11.90 -24.90 -7.27
CA VAL A 332 12.09 -23.53 -7.75
C VAL A 332 13.56 -23.16 -7.57
N LEU A 333 14.13 -22.48 -8.57
CA LEU A 333 15.50 -21.96 -8.51
C LEU A 333 15.47 -20.44 -8.29
N ALA A 334 15.84 -20.00 -7.10
CA ALA A 334 16.12 -18.59 -6.81
C ALA A 334 17.52 -18.24 -7.29
N MET A 335 17.69 -17.09 -7.93
CA MET A 335 18.96 -16.63 -8.47
C MET A 335 19.16 -15.13 -8.23
N SER A 336 20.40 -14.71 -8.03
CA SER A 336 20.76 -13.29 -8.04
C SER A 336 21.93 -13.00 -8.97
N TYR A 337 21.88 -11.84 -9.64
CA TYR A 337 22.95 -11.36 -10.52
C TYR A 337 23.34 -9.95 -10.10
N TRP A 338 24.63 -9.68 -9.89
CA TRP A 338 25.09 -8.36 -9.47
C TRP A 338 26.52 -8.09 -9.94
N PRO A 339 26.91 -6.83 -10.13
CA PRO A 339 28.30 -6.49 -10.40
C PRO A 339 29.09 -6.39 -9.09
N LYS A 340 30.44 -6.35 -9.13
CA LYS A 340 31.30 -6.32 -7.92
C LYS A 340 30.92 -5.20 -6.93
N GLU A 341 30.36 -4.10 -7.43
CA GLU A 341 29.91 -2.94 -6.65
C GLU A 341 28.71 -3.28 -5.72
N GLY A 342 28.10 -4.46 -5.86
CA GLY A 342 27.11 -5.00 -4.94
C GLY A 342 27.70 -5.69 -3.69
N GLU A 343 28.99 -6.01 -3.68
CA GLU A 343 29.65 -6.71 -2.57
C GLU A 343 29.95 -5.80 -1.37
N PRO A 344 29.81 -6.28 -0.12
CA PRO A 344 29.39 -7.61 0.31
C PRO A 344 27.87 -7.74 0.56
N LEU A 345 27.10 -6.74 0.15
CA LEU A 345 25.69 -6.64 0.52
C LEU A 345 24.83 -7.68 -0.22
N TRP A 346 25.06 -7.86 -1.51
CA TRP A 346 24.27 -8.73 -2.38
C TRP A 346 24.50 -10.22 -2.11
N SER A 347 25.76 -10.65 -2.06
CA SER A 347 26.16 -12.02 -1.74
C SER A 347 25.63 -12.51 -0.38
N LYS A 348 25.34 -11.58 0.54
CA LYS A 348 24.83 -11.89 1.87
C LYS A 348 23.31 -12.02 1.94
N TYR A 349 22.55 -11.20 1.20
CA TYR A 349 21.10 -11.06 1.44
C TYR A 349 20.21 -11.36 0.23
N SER A 350 20.71 -11.24 -1.01
CA SER A 350 19.82 -11.19 -2.17
C SER A 350 19.04 -12.48 -2.37
N THR A 351 19.73 -13.61 -2.59
CA THR A 351 19.06 -14.88 -2.88
C THR A 351 18.27 -15.42 -1.70
N GLU A 352 18.73 -15.20 -0.47
CA GLU A 352 17.97 -15.53 0.75
C GLU A 352 16.66 -14.71 0.84
N ALA A 353 16.68 -13.42 0.51
CA ALA A 353 15.48 -12.59 0.46
C ALA A 353 14.51 -13.06 -0.63
N VAL A 354 15.01 -13.52 -1.79
CA VAL A 354 14.16 -14.12 -2.83
C VAL A 354 13.47 -15.40 -2.32
N VAL A 355 14.21 -16.33 -1.73
CA VAL A 355 13.66 -17.59 -1.18
C VAL A 355 12.65 -17.31 -0.06
N HIS A 356 12.99 -16.39 0.84
CA HIS A 356 12.08 -15.94 1.91
C HIS A 356 10.76 -15.43 1.35
N THR A 357 10.82 -14.52 0.39
CA THR A 357 9.65 -13.91 -0.23
C THR A 357 8.74 -14.95 -0.87
N VAL A 358 9.30 -15.91 -1.62
CA VAL A 358 8.47 -16.95 -2.25
C VAL A 358 7.74 -17.80 -1.21
N LYS A 359 8.42 -18.16 -0.11
CA LYS A 359 7.80 -18.94 0.98
C LYS A 359 6.67 -18.16 1.66
N THR A 360 6.90 -16.90 2.03
CA THR A 360 5.92 -16.08 2.75
C THR A 360 4.74 -15.68 1.86
N TYR A 361 4.97 -15.25 0.61
CA TYR A 361 3.87 -14.89 -0.29
C TYR A 361 2.96 -16.09 -0.56
N SER A 362 3.53 -17.27 -0.77
CA SER A 362 2.74 -18.48 -1.03
C SER A 362 1.87 -18.87 0.16
N LYS A 363 2.38 -18.69 1.39
CA LYS A 363 1.62 -18.88 2.63
C LYS A 363 0.37 -17.98 2.70
N PHE A 364 0.44 -16.73 2.23
CA PHE A 364 -0.69 -15.79 2.27
C PHE A 364 -1.54 -15.78 0.99
N THR A 365 -1.15 -16.51 -0.06
CA THR A 365 -1.85 -16.50 -1.36
C THR A 365 -2.00 -17.91 -1.95
N PHE A 366 -1.17 -18.25 -2.94
CA PHE A 366 -1.07 -19.53 -3.63
C PHE A 366 0.40 -19.83 -3.96
N ASP A 367 0.73 -21.10 -4.21
CA ASP A 367 2.09 -21.52 -4.54
C ASP A 367 2.59 -20.90 -5.85
N TYR A 368 3.85 -20.47 -5.84
CA TYR A 368 4.56 -19.93 -6.99
C TYR A 368 4.54 -20.92 -8.17
N PRO A 369 4.01 -20.52 -9.34
CA PRO A 369 3.78 -21.45 -10.43
C PRO A 369 5.01 -21.68 -11.32
N TYR A 370 6.02 -20.81 -11.23
CA TYR A 370 7.14 -20.77 -12.18
C TYR A 370 8.39 -21.49 -11.65
N PRO A 371 9.29 -21.94 -12.56
CA PRO A 371 10.46 -22.74 -12.19
C PRO A 371 11.65 -21.93 -11.67
N VAL A 372 11.71 -20.63 -11.99
CA VAL A 372 12.84 -19.75 -11.64
C VAL A 372 12.34 -18.41 -11.13
N ILE A 373 13.14 -17.74 -10.31
CA ILE A 373 12.87 -16.37 -9.85
C ILE A 373 14.19 -15.64 -9.60
N ILE A 374 14.30 -14.40 -10.08
CA ILE A 374 15.58 -13.71 -10.26
C ILE A 374 15.53 -12.30 -9.68
N SER A 375 16.59 -11.95 -8.93
CA SER A 375 16.92 -10.60 -8.47
C SER A 375 18.16 -10.10 -9.20
N VAL A 376 18.14 -8.88 -9.76
CA VAL A 376 19.28 -8.32 -10.51
C VAL A 376 19.65 -6.94 -10.01
N ASN A 377 20.91 -6.78 -9.61
CA ASN A 377 21.45 -5.46 -9.31
C ASN A 377 21.68 -4.67 -10.59
N GLY A 378 21.04 -3.51 -10.72
CA GLY A 378 21.16 -2.66 -11.90
C GLY A 378 20.87 -1.19 -11.61
N PRO A 379 20.76 -0.36 -12.66
CA PRO A 379 20.50 1.07 -12.48
C PRO A 379 19.07 1.41 -12.04
N ILE A 380 18.15 0.45 -12.16
CA ILE A 380 16.72 0.66 -11.87
C ILE A 380 16.49 0.54 -10.36
N PRO A 381 15.83 1.51 -9.70
CA PRO A 381 15.64 1.48 -8.25
C PRO A 381 14.93 0.23 -7.71
N GLY A 382 13.87 -0.17 -8.41
CA GLY A 382 12.94 -1.27 -8.12
C GLY A 382 12.05 -1.38 -9.35
N MET A 383 11.97 -2.58 -9.95
CA MET A 383 11.04 -2.86 -11.03
C MET A 383 10.81 -4.36 -11.20
N GLU A 384 9.56 -4.72 -11.44
CA GLU A 384 9.04 -6.07 -11.51
C GLU A 384 8.75 -6.53 -12.95
N TYR A 385 9.11 -7.79 -13.25
CA TYR A 385 8.69 -8.51 -14.44
C TYR A 385 8.50 -9.99 -14.08
N PRO A 386 7.81 -10.80 -14.92
CA PRO A 386 7.63 -12.21 -14.61
C PRO A 386 8.99 -12.91 -14.42
N MET A 387 9.18 -13.56 -13.27
CA MET A 387 10.40 -14.29 -12.87
C MET A 387 11.68 -13.44 -12.73
N ILE A 388 11.71 -12.14 -13.04
CA ILE A 388 12.92 -11.31 -12.97
C ILE A 388 12.61 -9.90 -12.48
N THR A 389 13.49 -9.39 -11.63
CA THR A 389 13.30 -8.12 -10.94
C THR A 389 14.59 -7.32 -10.92
N PHE A 390 14.51 -5.99 -10.92
CA PHE A 390 15.66 -5.08 -10.93
C PHE A 390 15.72 -4.22 -9.67
N GLN A 391 16.89 -4.10 -9.05
CA GLN A 391 17.08 -3.30 -7.83
C GLN A 391 18.43 -2.56 -7.85
N SER A 392 18.50 -1.36 -7.28
CA SER A 392 19.74 -0.56 -7.27
C SER A 392 20.54 -0.44 -5.97
N PRO A 393 20.06 -0.80 -4.75
CA PRO A 393 20.86 -0.59 -3.54
C PRO A 393 22.23 -1.27 -3.59
N ARG A 394 23.28 -0.50 -3.30
CA ARG A 394 24.68 -0.95 -3.21
C ARG A 394 25.30 -0.46 -1.89
N PRO A 395 26.30 -1.16 -1.35
CA PRO A 395 27.14 -0.63 -0.27
C PRO A 395 27.96 0.59 -0.73
N GLU A 396 28.63 1.23 0.21
CA GLU A 396 29.66 2.24 -0.08
C GLU A 396 30.89 1.57 -0.71
N GLU A 397 31.75 2.34 -1.40
CA GLU A 397 32.96 1.84 -2.07
C GLU A 397 33.91 1.06 -1.16
N ASP A 398 33.92 1.39 0.14
CA ASP A 398 34.73 0.72 1.16
C ASP A 398 34.10 -0.58 1.70
N GLY A 399 33.01 -1.04 1.10
CA GLY A 399 32.24 -2.22 1.49
C GLY A 399 31.35 -2.03 2.72
N THR A 400 31.36 -0.86 3.36
CA THR A 400 30.46 -0.57 4.49
C THR A 400 29.07 -0.15 4.01
N TYR A 401 28.06 -0.26 4.86
CA TYR A 401 26.70 0.17 4.51
C TYR A 401 25.88 0.59 5.74
N SER A 402 24.89 1.44 5.52
CA SER A 402 24.01 1.92 6.58
C SER A 402 22.87 0.94 6.89
N LYS A 403 22.23 1.11 8.06
CA LYS A 403 20.95 0.44 8.38
C LYS A 403 19.91 0.63 7.26
N ARG A 404 19.81 1.86 6.73
CA ARG A 404 18.91 2.21 5.64
C ARG A 404 19.22 1.43 4.37
N THR A 405 20.50 1.24 4.04
CA THR A 405 20.93 0.48 2.86
C THR A 405 20.61 -1.01 2.99
N LYS A 406 20.90 -1.62 4.16
CA LYS A 406 20.57 -3.04 4.44
C LYS A 406 19.08 -3.33 4.25
N TYR A 407 18.22 -2.66 5.04
CA TYR A 407 16.78 -2.90 4.97
C TYR A 407 16.14 -2.34 3.70
N GLY A 408 16.79 -1.37 3.05
CA GLY A 408 16.42 -0.90 1.72
C GLY A 408 16.56 -2.00 0.67
N LEU A 409 17.68 -2.73 0.66
CA LEU A 409 17.89 -3.87 -0.23
C LEU A 409 16.90 -5.01 0.05
N ILE A 410 16.82 -5.45 1.31
CA ILE A 410 15.94 -6.58 1.69
C ILE A 410 14.48 -6.25 1.36
N GLY A 411 14.01 -5.07 1.76
CA GLY A 411 12.64 -4.64 1.51
C GLY A 411 12.31 -4.50 0.02
N VAL A 412 13.21 -3.93 -0.80
CA VAL A 412 12.96 -3.82 -2.24
C VAL A 412 12.97 -5.19 -2.92
N ILE A 413 13.86 -6.12 -2.53
CA ILE A 413 13.81 -7.49 -3.08
C ILE A 413 12.48 -8.15 -2.71
N ILE A 414 12.04 -8.07 -1.45
CA ILE A 414 10.73 -8.60 -1.05
C ILE A 414 9.58 -7.98 -1.86
N HIS A 415 9.63 -6.67 -2.11
CA HIS A 415 8.62 -5.97 -2.90
C HIS A 415 8.63 -6.42 -4.36
N GLU A 416 9.75 -6.32 -5.06
CA GLU A 416 9.81 -6.65 -6.49
C GLU A 416 9.56 -8.13 -6.76
N VAL A 417 10.11 -9.01 -5.92
CA VAL A 417 9.88 -10.47 -6.01
C VAL A 417 8.41 -10.78 -5.73
N GLY A 418 7.80 -10.08 -4.77
CA GLY A 418 6.38 -10.16 -4.43
C GLY A 418 5.44 -9.83 -5.59
N HIS A 419 5.86 -8.92 -6.48
CA HIS A 419 5.08 -8.59 -7.67
C HIS A 419 4.90 -9.77 -8.64
N SER A 420 5.69 -10.84 -8.47
CA SER A 420 5.41 -12.13 -9.11
C SER A 420 3.96 -12.59 -8.92
N TRP A 421 3.35 -12.33 -7.76
CA TRP A 421 1.93 -12.62 -7.51
C TRP A 421 1.06 -11.48 -8.04
N PHE A 422 1.29 -10.26 -7.56
CA PHE A 422 0.50 -9.08 -7.88
C PHE A 422 1.38 -8.06 -8.60
N PRO A 423 1.34 -7.89 -9.93
CA PRO A 423 0.27 -8.33 -10.81
C PRO A 423 0.69 -9.44 -11.78
N MET A 424 1.87 -10.05 -11.62
CA MET A 424 2.41 -10.92 -12.68
C MET A 424 1.63 -12.21 -12.88
N ILE A 425 0.92 -12.70 -11.86
CA ILE A 425 0.03 -13.88 -11.96
C ILE A 425 -1.43 -13.48 -11.76
N VAL A 426 -1.72 -12.57 -10.83
CA VAL A 426 -3.03 -11.95 -10.64
C VAL A 426 -3.03 -10.64 -11.42
N ASN A 427 -3.44 -10.71 -12.69
CA ASN A 427 -3.17 -9.71 -13.73
C ASN A 427 -4.12 -8.51 -13.67
N SER A 428 -4.03 -7.71 -12.61
CA SER A 428 -4.76 -6.43 -12.51
C SER A 428 -4.33 -5.42 -13.59
N ASP A 429 -5.21 -4.44 -13.83
CA ASP A 429 -4.94 -3.32 -14.74
C ASP A 429 -4.38 -2.13 -13.97
N GLU A 430 -3.05 -2.09 -13.83
CA GLU A 430 -2.36 -1.04 -13.07
C GLU A 430 -2.61 0.37 -13.61
N ARG A 431 -2.82 0.48 -14.92
CA ARG A 431 -3.09 1.77 -15.59
C ARG A 431 -4.35 2.43 -15.05
N ARG A 432 -5.29 1.62 -14.59
CA ARG A 432 -6.51 2.06 -13.94
C ARG A 432 -6.41 1.99 -12.43
N TRP A 433 -5.93 0.88 -11.89
CA TRP A 433 -6.03 0.55 -10.48
C TRP A 433 -4.67 0.26 -9.88
N ARG A 434 -3.75 1.23 -9.98
CA ARG A 434 -2.37 1.11 -9.50
C ARG A 434 -2.22 0.52 -8.09
N TRP A 435 -3.17 0.83 -7.20
CA TRP A 435 -3.16 0.31 -5.84
C TRP A 435 -3.38 -1.21 -5.75
N MET A 436 -4.01 -1.85 -6.73
CA MET A 436 -4.17 -3.30 -6.74
C MET A 436 -2.82 -3.99 -6.90
N ASP A 437 -1.91 -3.37 -7.65
CA ASP A 437 -0.59 -3.91 -7.91
C ASP A 437 0.30 -3.55 -6.71
N GLU A 438 0.48 -2.24 -6.46
CA GLU A 438 1.39 -1.70 -5.46
C GLU A 438 0.92 -1.95 -4.03
N GLY A 439 -0.38 -1.85 -3.77
CA GLY A 439 -0.99 -1.87 -2.43
C GLY A 439 -1.22 -3.28 -1.92
N LEU A 440 -1.69 -4.20 -2.77
CA LEU A 440 -1.79 -5.62 -2.40
C LEU A 440 -0.38 -6.21 -2.21
N ASN A 441 0.56 -5.87 -3.10
CA ASN A 441 1.95 -6.28 -2.95
C ASN A 441 2.58 -5.73 -1.67
N SER A 442 2.42 -4.43 -1.40
CA SER A 442 2.94 -3.80 -0.16
C SER A 442 2.34 -4.39 1.12
N PHE A 443 1.09 -4.83 1.09
CA PHE A 443 0.47 -5.53 2.21
C PHE A 443 1.11 -6.89 2.49
N VAL A 444 1.35 -7.71 1.47
CA VAL A 444 2.03 -9.01 1.67
C VAL A 444 3.52 -8.84 1.92
N GLN A 445 4.15 -7.81 1.35
CA GLN A 445 5.50 -7.38 1.69
C GLN A 445 5.59 -7.09 3.18
N PHE A 446 4.67 -6.30 3.72
CA PHE A 446 4.64 -6.00 5.14
C PHE A 446 4.63 -7.27 6.00
N LEU A 447 3.75 -8.24 5.68
CA LEU A 447 3.73 -9.52 6.39
C LEU A 447 5.05 -10.29 6.26
N SER A 448 5.65 -10.28 5.07
CA SER A 448 6.93 -10.94 4.80
C SER A 448 8.10 -10.30 5.55
N GLU A 449 8.11 -8.97 5.67
CA GLU A 449 9.10 -8.22 6.44
C GLU A 449 9.02 -8.57 7.94
N GLN A 450 7.81 -8.76 8.48
CA GLN A 450 7.63 -9.19 9.88
C GLN A 450 8.12 -10.62 10.15
N GLU A 451 8.16 -11.48 9.13
CA GLU A 451 8.71 -12.84 9.25
C GLU A 451 10.23 -12.90 9.00
N TRP A 452 10.89 -11.78 8.64
CA TRP A 452 12.34 -11.73 8.40
C TRP A 452 13.16 -11.66 9.70
N GLU A 453 12.81 -10.74 10.61
CA GLU A 453 13.43 -10.62 11.93
C GLU A 453 12.51 -9.82 12.89
N ASP A 454 12.68 -10.03 14.19
CA ASP A 454 11.98 -9.25 15.21
C ASP A 454 12.34 -7.75 15.11
N GLY A 455 11.31 -6.90 15.13
CA GLY A 455 11.50 -5.46 15.05
C GLY A 455 11.99 -4.97 13.68
N TYR A 456 11.73 -5.72 12.60
CA TYR A 456 11.99 -5.25 11.24
C TYR A 456 11.38 -3.85 11.03
N PRO A 457 12.14 -2.87 10.52
CA PRO A 457 11.70 -1.47 10.47
C PRO A 457 10.74 -1.19 9.29
N SER A 458 9.62 -1.90 9.23
CA SER A 458 8.59 -1.75 8.20
C SER A 458 8.00 -0.34 8.24
N ARG A 459 7.67 0.18 7.05
CA ARG A 459 7.21 1.56 6.87
C ARG A 459 5.92 1.89 7.64
N ILE A 460 5.04 0.90 7.82
CA ILE A 460 3.73 1.07 8.48
C ILE A 460 3.75 0.76 10.00
N LEU A 461 4.82 0.19 10.55
CA LEU A 461 4.92 -0.09 11.99
C LEU A 461 5.88 0.86 12.70
N ASP A 462 6.99 1.23 12.08
CA ASP A 462 7.94 2.18 12.64
C ASP A 462 7.28 3.58 12.74
N PRO A 463 7.01 4.11 13.95
CA PRO A 463 6.29 5.37 14.11
C PRO A 463 7.00 6.56 13.45
N ALA A 464 8.32 6.57 13.45
CA ALA A 464 9.11 7.63 12.82
C ALA A 464 8.99 7.57 11.30
N ARG A 465 8.94 6.37 10.72
CA ARG A 465 8.72 6.19 9.27
C ARG A 465 7.26 6.43 8.86
N ARG A 466 6.30 6.14 9.74
CA ARG A 466 4.86 6.30 9.51
C ARG A 466 4.38 7.74 9.66
N ALA A 467 5.00 8.55 10.52
CA ALA A 467 4.54 9.91 10.83
C ALA A 467 4.31 10.84 9.62
N PRO A 468 5.20 10.89 8.59
CA PRO A 468 4.94 11.70 7.39
C PRO A 468 3.69 11.25 6.62
N PHE A 469 3.39 9.95 6.63
CA PHE A 469 2.20 9.39 6.01
C PHE A 469 0.93 9.70 6.82
N ILE A 470 0.96 9.59 8.16
CA ILE A 470 -0.16 10.00 9.01
C ILE A 470 -0.49 11.49 8.79
N SER A 471 0.53 12.36 8.75
CA SER A 471 0.34 13.78 8.43
C SER A 471 -0.23 14.01 7.02
N TYR A 472 0.07 13.13 6.06
CA TYR A 472 -0.51 13.22 4.72
C TYR A 472 -2.02 12.93 4.72
N LEU A 473 -2.49 11.98 5.55
CA LEU A 473 -3.90 11.60 5.62
C LEU A 473 -4.82 12.76 6.01
N SER A 474 -4.36 13.72 6.83
CA SER A 474 -5.16 14.88 7.23
C SER A 474 -5.08 16.09 6.28
N ARG A 475 -4.28 16.03 5.19
CA ARG A 475 -4.15 17.15 4.24
C ARG A 475 -5.39 17.32 3.37
N THR A 476 -5.67 18.54 2.93
CA THR A 476 -6.79 18.81 2.01
C THR A 476 -6.50 18.36 0.57
N ARG A 477 -5.26 18.51 0.10
CA ARG A 477 -4.84 18.13 -1.26
C ARG A 477 -4.48 16.64 -1.34
N LYS A 478 -5.48 15.78 -1.45
CA LYS A 478 -5.33 14.32 -1.63
C LYS A 478 -6.49 13.76 -2.47
N LEU A 479 -6.30 12.56 -3.01
CA LEU A 479 -7.29 11.85 -3.84
C LEU A 479 -7.67 10.50 -3.21
N PRO A 480 -8.84 9.93 -3.53
CA PRO A 480 -9.20 8.58 -3.11
C PRO A 480 -8.24 7.50 -3.66
N ILE A 481 -8.26 6.30 -3.07
CA ILE A 481 -7.49 5.15 -3.60
C ILE A 481 -8.02 4.74 -4.99
N MET A 482 -9.34 4.83 -5.18
CA MET A 482 -10.04 4.53 -6.45
C MET A 482 -9.85 5.63 -7.51
N THR A 483 -8.62 6.10 -7.70
CA THR A 483 -8.22 7.10 -8.69
C THR A 483 -7.28 6.45 -9.71
N THR A 484 -7.43 6.80 -11.00
CA THR A 484 -6.57 6.29 -12.08
C THR A 484 -5.10 6.70 -11.90
N ALA A 485 -4.17 5.83 -12.29
CA ALA A 485 -2.74 5.99 -12.07
C ALA A 485 -2.19 7.36 -12.52
N ASP A 486 -2.60 7.83 -13.71
CA ASP A 486 -2.11 9.08 -14.30
C ASP A 486 -2.64 10.34 -13.59
N SER A 487 -3.67 10.22 -12.76
CA SER A 487 -4.26 11.35 -12.02
C SER A 487 -3.75 11.46 -10.58
N LEU A 488 -2.93 10.52 -10.11
CA LEU A 488 -2.46 10.49 -8.74
C LEU A 488 -1.46 11.62 -8.44
N ILE A 489 -1.81 12.49 -7.49
CA ILE A 489 -0.91 13.55 -6.99
C ILE A 489 0.22 12.95 -6.14
N SER A 490 -0.06 11.90 -5.37
CA SER A 490 0.93 11.23 -4.52
C SER A 490 0.86 9.71 -4.68
N GLY A 491 1.41 9.20 -5.79
CA GLY A 491 1.41 7.77 -6.10
C GLY A 491 1.93 6.90 -4.94
N GLY A 492 2.97 7.34 -4.24
CA GLY A 492 3.54 6.60 -3.11
C GLY A 492 2.61 6.41 -1.91
N TYR A 493 1.73 7.35 -1.61
CA TYR A 493 0.77 7.19 -0.50
C TYR A 493 -0.53 6.54 -0.97
N ASN A 494 -1.07 6.97 -2.11
CA ASN A 494 -2.33 6.46 -2.66
C ASN A 494 -2.26 5.00 -3.11
N ALA A 495 -1.17 4.59 -3.76
CA ALA A 495 -1.05 3.25 -4.30
C ALA A 495 -0.42 2.25 -3.32
N TYR A 496 0.43 2.71 -2.39
CA TYR A 496 1.15 1.82 -1.47
C TYR A 496 0.67 1.97 -0.02
N SER A 497 0.95 3.11 0.62
CA SER A 497 0.83 3.23 2.09
C SER A 497 -0.62 3.18 2.59
N LYS A 498 -1.56 3.86 1.92
CA LYS A 498 -2.97 3.90 2.34
C LYS A 498 -3.68 2.55 2.16
N PRO A 499 -3.60 1.85 1.01
CA PRO A 499 -4.15 0.51 0.86
C PRO A 499 -3.52 -0.49 1.84
N THR A 500 -2.19 -0.44 2.03
CA THR A 500 -1.48 -1.31 2.97
C THR A 500 -2.01 -1.12 4.39
N LEU A 501 -2.09 0.13 4.85
CA LEU A 501 -2.61 0.43 6.19
C LEU A 501 -4.07 -0.02 6.33
N ALA A 502 -4.92 0.27 5.34
CA ALA A 502 -6.31 -0.16 5.35
C ALA A 502 -6.43 -1.69 5.48
N LEU A 503 -5.73 -2.45 4.64
CA LEU A 503 -5.75 -3.91 4.68
C LEU A 503 -5.18 -4.47 5.99
N SER A 504 -4.13 -3.85 6.54
CA SER A 504 -3.60 -4.22 7.86
C SER A 504 -4.60 -3.96 8.98
N ILE A 505 -5.30 -2.82 9.00
CA ILE A 505 -6.37 -2.55 9.98
C ILE A 505 -7.52 -3.55 9.80
N LEU A 506 -7.90 -3.82 8.55
CA LEU A 506 -8.95 -4.79 8.24
C LEU A 506 -8.58 -6.19 8.76
N ARG A 507 -7.32 -6.60 8.62
CA ARG A 507 -6.80 -7.88 9.10
C ARG A 507 -6.67 -7.96 10.61
N GLU A 508 -5.99 -7.00 11.23
CA GLU A 508 -5.63 -7.07 12.65
C GLU A 508 -6.80 -6.70 13.56
N SER A 509 -7.60 -5.70 13.15
CA SER A 509 -8.52 -5.01 14.05
C SER A 509 -10.00 -5.27 13.76
N ILE A 510 -10.37 -5.63 12.53
CA ILE A 510 -11.78 -5.74 12.10
C ILE A 510 -12.18 -7.21 11.86
N LEU A 511 -11.52 -7.92 10.93
CA LEU A 511 -11.87 -9.29 10.58
C LEU A 511 -11.16 -10.34 11.45
N GLY A 512 -9.99 -9.99 11.97
CA GLY A 512 -9.05 -10.92 12.56
C GLY A 512 -8.27 -11.70 11.49
N ARG A 513 -7.04 -12.12 11.84
CA ARG A 513 -6.09 -12.77 10.93
C ARG A 513 -6.67 -13.96 10.20
N GLN A 514 -7.35 -14.86 10.91
CA GLN A 514 -7.88 -16.10 10.32
C GLN A 514 -8.87 -15.84 9.18
N ASN A 515 -9.87 -14.97 9.40
CA ASN A 515 -10.90 -14.68 8.42
C ASN A 515 -10.35 -13.87 7.26
N PHE A 516 -9.52 -12.86 7.56
CA PHE A 516 -8.87 -12.06 6.52
C PHE A 516 -7.96 -12.93 5.64
N ASP A 517 -7.06 -13.72 6.23
CA ASP A 517 -6.09 -14.53 5.50
C ASP A 517 -6.81 -15.56 4.62
N PHE A 518 -7.87 -16.19 5.14
CA PHE A 518 -8.70 -17.09 4.35
C PHE A 518 -9.32 -16.36 3.14
N ALA A 519 -9.96 -15.20 3.35
CA ALA A 519 -10.62 -14.45 2.31
C ALA A 519 -9.64 -13.90 1.24
N PHE A 520 -8.49 -13.39 1.68
CA PHE A 520 -7.43 -12.90 0.80
C PHE A 520 -6.81 -14.03 -0.05
N GLN A 521 -6.58 -15.21 0.55
CA GLN A 521 -6.17 -16.41 -0.19
C GLN A 521 -7.23 -16.82 -1.21
N GLN A 522 -8.53 -16.76 -0.88
CA GLN A 522 -9.59 -17.07 -1.84
C GLN A 522 -9.57 -16.11 -3.04
N TYR A 523 -9.37 -14.81 -2.81
CA TYR A 523 -9.21 -13.83 -3.89
C TYR A 523 -8.04 -14.20 -4.80
N ALA A 524 -6.86 -14.41 -4.22
CA ALA A 524 -5.66 -14.74 -4.96
C ALA A 524 -5.84 -16.02 -5.79
N ARG A 525 -6.44 -17.08 -5.22
CA ARG A 525 -6.71 -18.34 -5.91
C ARG A 525 -7.75 -18.21 -7.04
N ARG A 526 -8.85 -17.48 -6.81
CA ARG A 526 -9.88 -17.23 -7.82
C ARG A 526 -9.29 -16.57 -9.06
N TRP A 527 -8.41 -15.59 -8.85
CA TRP A 527 -7.85 -14.72 -9.89
C TRP A 527 -6.44 -15.09 -10.35
N MET A 528 -5.88 -16.21 -9.88
CA MET A 528 -4.62 -16.76 -10.39
C MET A 528 -4.73 -16.99 -11.91
N PHE A 529 -3.79 -16.41 -12.66
CA PHE A 529 -3.75 -16.37 -14.13
C PHE A 529 -4.99 -15.75 -14.78
N LYS A 530 -5.60 -14.75 -14.14
CA LYS A 530 -6.78 -14.00 -14.61
C LYS A 530 -6.65 -12.51 -14.28
N ARG A 531 -7.61 -11.71 -14.76
CA ARG A 531 -7.64 -10.25 -14.63
C ARG A 531 -8.77 -9.75 -13.71
N PRO A 532 -8.51 -9.56 -12.40
CA PRO A 532 -9.48 -8.98 -11.48
C PRO A 532 -9.61 -7.47 -11.67
N THR A 533 -10.74 -6.95 -11.20
CA THR A 533 -10.99 -5.53 -10.92
C THR A 533 -11.11 -5.33 -9.40
N PRO A 534 -11.11 -4.07 -8.90
CA PRO A 534 -11.31 -3.80 -7.47
C PRO A 534 -12.54 -4.48 -6.88
N PHE A 535 -13.64 -4.53 -7.65
CA PHE A 535 -14.92 -5.09 -7.20
C PHE A 535 -14.85 -6.60 -6.95
N ASP A 536 -13.97 -7.31 -7.67
CA ASP A 536 -13.79 -8.74 -7.47
C ASP A 536 -13.05 -9.04 -6.16
N LEU A 537 -12.14 -8.15 -5.75
CA LEU A 537 -11.49 -8.20 -4.43
C LEU A 537 -12.48 -7.89 -3.32
N PHE A 538 -13.21 -6.76 -3.40
CA PHE A 538 -14.16 -6.34 -2.36
C PHE A 538 -15.21 -7.41 -2.11
N ARG A 539 -15.86 -7.90 -3.17
CA ARG A 539 -16.84 -8.99 -3.07
C ARG A 539 -16.25 -10.28 -2.54
N THR A 540 -15.02 -10.64 -2.94
CA THR A 540 -14.39 -11.85 -2.40
C THR A 540 -14.10 -11.72 -0.92
N LEU A 541 -13.63 -10.55 -0.47
CA LEU A 541 -13.36 -10.33 0.95
C LEU A 541 -14.64 -10.37 1.78
N GLU A 542 -15.74 -9.80 1.31
CA GLU A 542 -17.05 -9.87 1.99
C GLU A 542 -17.63 -11.29 1.98
N ASP A 543 -17.72 -11.93 0.82
CA ASP A 543 -18.22 -13.30 0.62
C ASP A 543 -17.48 -14.32 1.49
N ALA A 544 -16.15 -14.29 1.47
CA ALA A 544 -15.34 -15.28 2.17
C ALA A 544 -15.11 -14.97 3.66
N SER A 545 -15.27 -13.71 4.10
CA SER A 545 -15.17 -13.35 5.53
C SER A 545 -16.52 -13.36 6.25
N GLY A 546 -17.64 -13.32 5.52
CA GLY A 546 -18.99 -13.26 6.10
C GLY A 546 -19.31 -11.91 6.76
N ARG A 547 -18.69 -10.83 6.29
CA ARG A 547 -18.85 -9.47 6.84
C ARG A 547 -19.24 -8.50 5.74
N ASP A 548 -20.17 -7.60 6.03
CA ASP A 548 -20.43 -6.40 5.23
C ASP A 548 -19.32 -5.38 5.49
N LEU A 549 -18.61 -4.99 4.44
CA LEU A 549 -17.47 -4.09 4.48
C LEU A 549 -17.69 -2.82 3.64
N ASP A 550 -18.92 -2.54 3.23
CA ASP A 550 -19.22 -1.39 2.37
C ASP A 550 -18.84 -0.06 3.03
N TRP A 551 -19.10 0.08 4.33
CA TRP A 551 -18.67 1.24 5.12
C TRP A 551 -17.14 1.40 5.12
N PHE A 552 -16.40 0.28 5.15
CA PHE A 552 -14.95 0.26 5.18
C PHE A 552 -14.37 0.66 3.82
N TRP A 553 -14.86 0.04 2.74
CA TRP A 553 -14.45 0.40 1.37
C TRP A 553 -14.79 1.86 1.06
N ARG A 554 -15.99 2.32 1.45
CA ARG A 554 -16.43 3.71 1.26
C ARG A 554 -15.47 4.70 1.91
N GLY A 555 -15.16 4.49 3.20
CA GLY A 555 -14.24 5.34 3.94
C GLY A 555 -12.83 5.30 3.37
N TRP A 556 -12.21 4.11 3.26
CA TRP A 556 -10.80 4.01 2.92
C TRP A 556 -10.50 4.20 1.42
N PHE A 557 -11.35 3.67 0.53
CA PHE A 557 -11.07 3.56 -0.89
C PHE A 557 -11.73 4.62 -1.77
N TYR A 558 -12.98 4.97 -1.46
CA TYR A 558 -13.78 5.90 -2.28
C TYR A 558 -13.72 7.35 -1.81
N SER A 559 -13.35 7.60 -0.55
CA SER A 559 -13.29 8.95 0.01
C SER A 559 -11.85 9.45 0.23
N THR A 560 -11.76 10.74 0.55
CA THR A 560 -10.59 11.40 1.11
C THR A 560 -10.70 11.59 2.63
N ASP A 561 -11.65 10.92 3.28
CA ASP A 561 -11.79 10.95 4.73
C ASP A 561 -10.60 10.20 5.38
N HIS A 562 -10.44 10.39 6.68
CA HIS A 562 -9.41 9.75 7.50
C HIS A 562 -9.93 9.46 8.91
N VAL A 563 -9.16 8.73 9.72
CA VAL A 563 -9.53 8.43 11.11
C VAL A 563 -9.07 9.60 12.00
N ASP A 564 -10.04 10.25 12.64
CA ASP A 564 -9.86 11.25 13.71
C ASP A 564 -11.13 11.20 14.58
N ILE A 565 -11.04 10.56 15.75
CA ILE A 565 -12.16 10.35 16.67
C ILE A 565 -11.79 10.88 18.06
N SER A 566 -12.44 11.97 18.47
CA SER A 566 -12.26 12.55 19.80
C SER A 566 -13.14 11.84 20.83
N VAL A 567 -12.59 11.58 22.02
CA VAL A 567 -13.41 11.39 23.23
C VAL A 567 -13.83 12.79 23.68
N LYS A 568 -15.08 13.14 23.40
CA LYS A 568 -15.57 14.52 23.48
C LYS A 568 -15.95 14.89 24.91
N ASP A 569 -16.73 14.05 25.58
CA ASP A 569 -17.17 14.27 26.95
C ASP A 569 -17.42 12.95 27.70
N LEU A 570 -17.41 13.03 29.03
CA LEU A 570 -17.76 11.94 29.94
C LEU A 570 -18.65 12.48 31.06
N THR A 571 -19.96 12.32 30.91
CA THR A 571 -20.92 12.73 31.92
C THR A 571 -21.20 11.59 32.89
N ARG A 572 -21.02 11.82 34.20
CA ARG A 572 -21.40 10.86 35.25
C ARG A 572 -22.81 11.15 35.77
N TYR A 573 -23.64 10.12 35.77
CA TYR A 573 -24.95 10.09 36.41
C TYR A 573 -24.92 9.11 37.59
N THR A 574 -25.45 9.56 38.72
CA THR A 574 -25.73 8.72 39.89
C THR A 574 -27.25 8.65 40.09
N LEU A 575 -27.74 7.51 40.53
CA LEU A 575 -29.16 7.34 40.82
C LEU A 575 -29.57 8.25 42.00
N ASP A 576 -30.62 9.05 41.82
CA ASP A 576 -31.27 9.78 42.92
C ASP A 576 -32.13 8.77 43.69
N THR A 577 -31.76 8.52 44.94
CA THR A 577 -32.43 7.53 45.80
C THR A 577 -33.81 7.98 46.26
N ARG A 578 -34.16 9.26 46.05
CA ARG A 578 -35.31 9.98 46.62
C ARG A 578 -35.34 10.06 48.14
N ASP A 579 -34.42 9.40 48.83
CA ASP A 579 -34.33 9.41 50.28
C ASP A 579 -33.76 10.76 50.75
N PRO A 580 -34.54 11.60 51.47
CA PRO A 580 -34.06 12.90 51.89
C PRO A 580 -32.85 12.82 52.83
N GLU A 581 -32.66 11.71 53.56
CA GLU A 581 -31.49 11.48 54.43
C GLU A 581 -30.20 11.28 53.61
N ILE A 582 -30.31 10.87 52.35
CA ILE A 582 -29.19 10.69 51.43
C ILE A 582 -29.03 11.93 50.53
N GLU A 583 -30.14 12.39 49.93
CA GLU A 583 -30.10 13.40 48.88
C GLU A 583 -29.84 14.82 49.40
N LYS A 584 -30.36 15.21 50.58
CA LYS A 584 -30.12 16.55 51.12
C LYS A 584 -28.66 16.79 51.54
N PRO A 585 -28.00 15.88 52.29
CA PRO A 585 -26.56 15.99 52.55
C PRO A 585 -25.73 16.00 51.27
N ARG A 586 -26.11 15.20 50.26
CA ARG A 586 -25.44 15.19 48.95
C ARG A 586 -25.52 16.55 48.26
N LYS A 587 -26.71 17.14 48.16
CA LYS A 587 -26.92 18.48 47.56
C LYS A 587 -26.17 19.58 48.33
N LYS A 588 -26.12 19.49 49.66
CA LYS A 588 -25.32 20.40 50.50
C LYS A 588 -23.83 20.34 50.16
N ALA A 589 -23.28 19.12 50.07
CA ALA A 589 -21.89 18.91 49.71
C ALA A 589 -21.57 19.38 48.28
N GLU A 590 -22.51 19.20 47.34
CA GLU A 590 -22.41 19.71 45.96
C GLU A 590 -22.38 21.24 45.94
N ARG A 591 -23.30 21.90 46.65
CA ARG A 591 -23.35 23.36 46.79
C ARG A 591 -22.05 23.92 47.36
N ALA A 592 -21.46 23.25 48.35
CA ALA A 592 -20.21 23.66 48.99
C ALA A 592 -18.97 23.52 48.09
N ARG A 593 -19.01 22.70 47.03
CA ARG A 593 -17.91 22.53 46.07
C ARG A 593 -17.88 23.62 45.00
N LEU A 594 -18.96 24.38 44.83
CA LEU A 594 -19.00 25.48 43.88
C LEU A 594 -18.11 26.64 44.37
N PRO A 595 -17.32 27.27 43.47
CA PRO A 595 -16.49 28.40 43.86
C PRO A 595 -17.39 29.54 44.36
N ALA A 596 -17.05 30.10 45.53
CA ALA A 596 -17.73 31.29 46.02
C ALA A 596 -17.50 32.45 45.04
N PRO A 597 -18.54 33.19 44.63
CA PRO A 597 -18.36 34.39 43.81
C PRO A 597 -17.41 35.35 44.51
N VAL A 598 -16.45 35.93 43.76
CA VAL A 598 -15.47 36.90 44.31
C VAL A 598 -16.17 38.06 45.03
N MET A 599 -17.37 38.44 44.59
CA MET A 599 -18.20 39.45 45.23
C MET A 599 -18.62 39.06 46.65
N THR A 600 -18.90 37.79 46.92
CA THR A 600 -19.29 37.30 48.26
C THR A 600 -18.18 37.57 49.27
N GLU A 601 -16.92 37.29 48.90
CA GLU A 601 -15.76 37.53 49.76
C GLU A 601 -15.51 39.03 49.97
N LYS A 602 -15.52 39.81 48.88
CA LYS A 602 -15.34 41.27 48.94
C LYS A 602 -16.44 41.97 49.73
N ASN A 603 -17.66 41.45 49.69
CA ASN A 603 -18.79 42.02 50.40
C ASN A 603 -18.85 41.64 51.88
N LYS A 604 -17.97 40.77 52.40
CA LYS A 604 -17.94 40.43 53.84
C LYS A 604 -17.63 41.65 54.73
N SER A 605 -16.82 42.59 54.25
CA SER A 605 -16.48 43.82 54.99
C SER A 605 -17.57 44.89 54.95
N ILE A 606 -18.57 44.72 54.09
CA ILE A 606 -19.72 45.62 54.03
C ILE A 606 -20.69 45.23 55.14
N GLU A 607 -20.81 46.10 56.14
CA GLU A 607 -21.79 45.97 57.23
C GLU A 607 -23.20 45.74 56.66
N LYS A 608 -23.90 44.69 57.16
CA LYS A 608 -25.25 44.39 56.69
C LYS A 608 -26.28 45.16 57.51
N LEU A 609 -27.34 45.63 56.83
CA LEU A 609 -28.45 46.31 57.52
C LEU A 609 -29.10 45.42 58.60
N VAL A 610 -29.16 44.11 58.37
CA VAL A 610 -29.69 43.12 59.32
C VAL A 610 -28.81 42.93 60.56
N ASP A 611 -27.53 43.32 60.50
CA ASP A 611 -26.64 43.33 61.67
C ASP A 611 -26.89 44.59 62.51
N ARG A 612 -27.19 45.72 61.87
CA ARG A 612 -27.61 46.97 62.53
C ARG A 612 -29.04 46.93 63.08
N LYS A 613 -29.90 46.11 62.47
CA LYS A 613 -31.33 45.98 62.79
C LYS A 613 -31.71 44.50 62.95
N PRO A 614 -31.42 43.89 64.11
CA PRO A 614 -31.71 42.49 64.36
C PRO A 614 -33.19 42.12 64.22
N GLU A 615 -34.12 43.08 64.36
CA GLU A 615 -35.56 42.89 64.15
C GLU A 615 -35.92 42.49 62.71
N LEU A 616 -35.00 42.68 61.75
CA LEU A 616 -35.16 42.25 60.37
C LEU A 616 -34.74 40.79 60.13
N LYS A 617 -34.16 40.11 61.13
CA LYS A 617 -33.83 38.69 61.01
C LYS A 617 -35.11 37.86 61.11
N ASP A 618 -35.33 36.96 60.16
CA ASP A 618 -36.43 36.02 60.13
C ASP A 618 -35.93 34.57 60.04
N PHE A 619 -36.85 33.64 59.79
CA PHE A 619 -36.56 32.22 59.60
C PHE A 619 -35.41 31.96 58.61
N TYR A 620 -35.35 32.68 57.48
CA TYR A 620 -34.40 32.44 56.40
C TYR A 620 -32.98 32.90 56.71
N ASN A 621 -32.78 33.70 57.75
CA ASN A 621 -31.43 34.12 58.16
C ASN A 621 -30.61 32.99 58.79
N ASP A 622 -31.27 32.03 59.45
CA ASP A 622 -30.62 30.89 60.12
C ASP A 622 -31.07 29.52 59.54
N HIS A 623 -32.01 29.50 58.58
CA HIS A 623 -32.52 28.27 57.99
C HIS A 623 -31.47 27.55 57.13
N ASP A 624 -31.19 26.30 57.47
CA ASP A 624 -30.45 25.39 56.59
C ASP A 624 -31.41 24.79 55.55
N GLU A 625 -31.33 25.25 54.30
CA GLU A 625 -32.11 24.76 53.17
C GLU A 625 -31.94 23.24 52.93
N PHE A 626 -30.87 22.64 53.47
CA PHE A 626 -30.57 21.21 53.36
C PHE A 626 -30.95 20.40 54.61
N ALA A 627 -31.62 20.98 55.61
CA ALA A 627 -32.13 20.22 56.74
C ALA A 627 -33.25 19.27 56.32
N VAL A 628 -33.23 18.02 56.79
CA VAL A 628 -34.30 17.02 56.55
C VAL A 628 -35.50 17.33 57.44
N LEU A 629 -36.61 17.71 56.82
CA LEU A 629 -37.84 18.07 57.51
C LEU A 629 -38.78 16.85 57.63
N PRO A 630 -39.69 16.82 58.62
CA PRO A 630 -40.68 15.76 58.74
C PRO A 630 -41.58 15.57 57.50
N GLY A 631 -41.83 16.65 56.76
CA GLY A 631 -42.56 16.60 55.48
C GLY A 631 -41.84 15.79 54.40
N ASP A 632 -40.52 15.95 54.30
CA ASP A 632 -39.70 15.25 53.30
C ASP A 632 -39.76 13.73 53.48
N ARG A 633 -39.71 13.25 54.74
CA ARG A 633 -39.81 11.82 55.06
C ARG A 633 -41.18 11.25 54.67
N LYS A 634 -42.26 11.98 54.96
CA LYS A 634 -43.62 11.57 54.58
C LYS A 634 -43.78 11.48 53.06
N ASP A 635 -43.19 12.40 52.31
CA ASP A 635 -43.28 12.39 50.86
C ASP A 635 -42.44 11.25 50.25
N TYR A 636 -41.26 10.97 50.81
CA TYR A 636 -40.48 9.78 50.44
C TYR A 636 -41.23 8.47 50.71
N GLU A 637 -41.86 8.31 51.88
CA GLU A 637 -42.66 7.13 52.22
C GLU A 637 -43.82 6.90 51.25
N LYS A 638 -44.48 7.97 50.76
CA LYS A 638 -45.54 7.87 49.75
C LYS A 638 -44.98 7.32 48.43
N VAL A 639 -43.83 7.82 48.00
CA VAL A 639 -43.15 7.34 46.78
C VAL A 639 -42.78 5.87 46.92
N ILE A 640 -42.16 5.47 48.03
CA ILE A 640 -41.78 4.07 48.26
C ILE A 640 -42.99 3.14 48.31
N LYS A 641 -44.11 3.55 48.91
CA LYS A 641 -45.33 2.72 48.95
C LYS A 641 -45.95 2.47 47.57
N ALA A 642 -45.72 3.37 46.62
CA ALA A 642 -46.25 3.27 45.26
C ALA A 642 -45.44 2.38 44.31
N LEU A 643 -44.23 1.94 44.72
CA LEU A 643 -43.34 1.12 43.90
C LEU A 643 -43.53 -0.39 44.14
N GLU A 644 -43.37 -1.18 43.09
CA GLU A 644 -43.33 -2.65 43.15
C GLU A 644 -42.03 -3.16 43.81
N PRO A 645 -41.97 -4.43 44.27
CA PRO A 645 -40.80 -4.97 44.97
C PRO A 645 -39.49 -4.90 44.17
N ASP A 646 -39.53 -5.14 42.86
CA ASP A 646 -38.39 -5.05 41.96
C ASP A 646 -37.95 -3.60 41.70
N GLU A 647 -38.91 -2.67 41.56
CA GLU A 647 -38.62 -1.23 41.43
C GLU A 647 -37.96 -0.64 42.68
N LYS A 648 -38.38 -1.09 43.87
CA LYS A 648 -37.72 -0.73 45.14
C LYS A 648 -36.28 -1.22 45.19
N GLU A 649 -36.00 -2.39 44.64
CA GLU A 649 -34.63 -2.92 44.60
C GLU A 649 -33.76 -2.15 43.60
N LEU A 650 -34.33 -1.65 42.49
CA LEU A 650 -33.62 -0.78 41.57
C LEU A 650 -33.11 0.51 42.24
N LEU A 651 -33.87 1.12 43.16
CA LEU A 651 -33.43 2.29 43.94
C LEU A 651 -32.22 2.02 44.85
N ARG A 652 -31.95 0.74 45.15
CA ARG A 652 -30.80 0.30 45.95
C ARG A 652 -29.58 -0.04 45.10
N THR A 653 -29.70 0.07 43.77
CA THR A 653 -28.61 -0.25 42.84
C THR A 653 -27.42 0.66 43.10
N LYS A 654 -26.30 0.06 43.51
CA LYS A 654 -25.01 0.74 43.66
C LYS A 654 -24.28 0.68 42.32
N GLY A 655 -24.21 1.80 41.61
CA GLY A 655 -23.52 1.92 40.34
C GLY A 655 -23.43 3.36 39.85
N ASN A 656 -22.38 3.62 39.07
CA ASN A 656 -22.16 4.85 38.33
C ASN A 656 -22.55 4.62 36.86
N PHE A 657 -23.33 5.56 36.31
CA PHE A 657 -23.80 5.51 34.93
C PHE A 657 -23.09 6.61 34.14
N TYR A 658 -22.17 6.23 33.27
CA TYR A 658 -21.41 7.18 32.48
C TYR A 658 -21.94 7.26 31.05
N VAL A 659 -22.17 8.46 30.55
CA VAL A 659 -22.42 8.70 29.13
C VAL A 659 -21.14 9.26 28.52
N ALA A 660 -20.45 8.44 27.73
CA ALA A 660 -19.27 8.84 26.99
C ALA A 660 -19.68 9.30 25.58
N GLU A 661 -19.32 10.52 25.20
CA GLU A 661 -19.54 11.06 23.86
C GLU A 661 -18.29 10.93 23.00
N PHE A 662 -18.47 10.50 21.76
CA PHE A 662 -17.42 10.39 20.76
C PHE A 662 -17.79 11.21 19.53
N GLU A 663 -16.83 11.96 18.99
CA GLU A 663 -17.01 12.77 17.78
C GLU A 663 -16.07 12.28 16.67
N ASN A 664 -16.63 11.88 15.54
CA ASN A 664 -15.91 11.54 14.31
C ASN A 664 -15.64 12.83 13.51
N ILE A 665 -14.41 13.32 13.62
CA ILE A 665 -13.93 14.54 12.98
C ILE A 665 -13.41 14.23 11.57
N GLY A 666 -12.75 13.08 11.41
CA GLY A 666 -12.03 12.71 10.18
C GLY A 666 -12.93 12.16 9.07
N GLY A 667 -14.16 11.76 9.41
CA GLY A 667 -15.22 11.31 8.49
C GLY A 667 -15.28 9.79 8.28
N VAL A 668 -14.18 9.06 8.52
CA VAL A 668 -14.18 7.59 8.44
C VAL A 668 -14.78 6.99 9.71
N VAL A 669 -15.91 6.31 9.59
CA VAL A 669 -16.48 5.53 10.70
C VAL A 669 -15.56 4.33 11.01
N MET A 670 -15.26 4.13 12.29
CA MET A 670 -14.39 3.05 12.77
C MET A 670 -14.95 2.43 14.06
N PRO A 671 -14.59 1.18 14.39
CA PRO A 671 -14.82 0.61 15.72
C PRO A 671 -14.23 1.50 16.83
N LEU A 672 -14.81 1.47 18.02
CA LEU A 672 -14.28 2.19 19.19
C LEU A 672 -13.56 1.20 20.12
N PHE A 673 -12.24 1.27 20.15
CA PHE A 673 -11.40 0.51 21.09
C PHE A 673 -11.07 1.40 22.28
N LEU A 674 -11.62 1.06 23.43
CA LEU A 674 -11.59 1.91 24.61
C LEU A 674 -10.82 1.23 25.73
N LYS A 675 -9.89 1.99 26.33
CA LYS A 675 -9.30 1.68 27.63
C LYS A 675 -9.93 2.58 28.68
N ILE A 676 -10.57 1.97 29.66
CA ILE A 676 -11.26 2.63 30.76
C ILE A 676 -10.44 2.39 32.02
N GLU A 677 -9.89 3.45 32.61
CA GLU A 677 -9.17 3.41 33.88
C GLU A 677 -10.13 3.87 35.00
N HIS A 678 -10.28 3.06 36.03
CA HIS A 678 -11.08 3.40 37.21
C HIS A 678 -10.24 4.08 38.30
N ALA A 679 -10.92 4.73 39.24
CA ALA A 679 -10.29 5.43 40.36
C ALA A 679 -9.50 4.49 41.30
N ASP A 680 -9.86 3.20 41.36
CA ASP A 680 -9.15 2.17 42.12
C ASP A 680 -7.90 1.63 41.38
N GLY A 681 -7.62 2.11 40.17
CA GLY A 681 -6.51 1.69 39.32
C GLY A 681 -6.81 0.49 38.42
N SER A 682 -8.01 -0.11 38.51
CA SER A 682 -8.41 -1.21 37.62
C SER A 682 -8.64 -0.73 36.19
N ILE A 683 -8.32 -1.57 35.21
CA ILE A 683 -8.45 -1.27 33.79
C ILE A 683 -9.49 -2.20 33.16
N ARG A 684 -10.41 -1.62 32.39
CA ARG A 684 -11.36 -2.35 31.55
C ARG A 684 -11.17 -1.97 30.09
N GLU A 685 -11.00 -2.97 29.24
CA GLU A 685 -11.03 -2.80 27.79
C GLU A 685 -12.44 -3.03 27.25
N LEU A 686 -12.87 -2.19 26.31
CA LEU A 686 -14.16 -2.29 25.65
C LEU A 686 -13.99 -2.04 24.15
N ARG A 687 -14.34 -3.02 23.32
CA ARG A 687 -14.36 -2.89 21.85
C ARG A 687 -15.80 -2.80 21.36
N LEU A 688 -16.16 -1.67 20.76
CA LEU A 688 -17.46 -1.46 20.12
C LEU A 688 -17.28 -1.54 18.60
N PRO A 689 -18.16 -2.22 17.87
CA PRO A 689 -18.01 -2.38 16.43
C PRO A 689 -18.40 -1.06 15.71
N ALA A 690 -18.03 -0.93 14.42
CA ALA A 690 -18.25 0.31 13.66
C ALA A 690 -19.73 0.71 13.56
N GLU A 691 -20.64 -0.26 13.65
CA GLU A 691 -22.09 -0.09 13.62
C GLU A 691 -22.64 0.73 14.80
N ILE A 692 -21.79 1.11 15.78
CA ILE A 692 -22.12 2.15 16.77
C ILE A 692 -22.52 3.47 16.09
N TRP A 693 -21.97 3.76 14.90
CA TRP A 693 -22.22 4.96 14.10
C TRP A 693 -23.51 4.93 13.26
N ARG A 694 -24.32 3.85 13.33
CA ARG A 694 -25.54 3.71 12.50
C ARG A 694 -26.66 4.71 12.81
N HIS A 695 -26.63 5.29 14.01
CA HIS A 695 -27.65 6.25 14.49
C HIS A 695 -27.17 7.71 14.41
N GLY A 696 -25.95 7.93 13.94
CA GLY A 696 -25.30 9.23 13.79
C GLY A 696 -23.84 9.00 13.39
N ASP A 697 -23.41 9.63 12.30
CA ASP A 697 -22.07 9.41 11.74
C ASP A 697 -21.02 10.41 12.24
N ARG A 698 -21.48 11.48 12.92
CA ARG A 698 -20.64 12.55 13.46
C ARG A 698 -20.46 12.50 14.97
N VAL A 699 -21.53 12.38 15.75
CA VAL A 699 -21.46 12.29 17.22
C VAL A 699 -22.32 11.12 17.69
N ILE A 700 -21.76 10.29 18.55
CA ILE A 700 -22.48 9.21 19.22
C ILE A 700 -22.23 9.27 20.72
N SER A 701 -23.15 8.68 21.48
CA SER A 701 -23.03 8.53 22.93
C SER A 701 -23.15 7.07 23.32
N LYS A 702 -22.33 6.62 24.28
CA LYS A 702 -22.38 5.25 24.82
C LYS A 702 -22.56 5.28 26.34
N LEU A 703 -23.60 4.59 26.81
CA LEU A 703 -23.76 4.29 28.23
C LEU A 703 -22.73 3.23 28.66
N ILE A 704 -21.97 3.56 29.70
CA ILE A 704 -21.01 2.70 30.38
C ILE A 704 -21.42 2.63 31.85
N VAL A 705 -21.89 1.46 32.28
CA VAL A 705 -22.21 1.20 33.69
C VAL A 705 -20.96 0.65 34.37
N SER A 706 -20.58 1.26 35.49
CA SER A 706 -19.46 0.81 36.32
C SER A 706 -19.78 0.86 37.81
N ARG A 707 -19.18 -0.05 38.59
CA ARG A 707 -19.28 -0.02 40.06
C ARG A 707 -18.34 1.03 40.64
N GLU A 708 -17.14 1.12 40.07
CA GLU A 708 -16.11 2.08 40.46
C GLU A 708 -16.22 3.36 39.62
N GLU A 709 -15.73 4.48 40.17
CA GLU A 709 -15.68 5.73 39.41
C GLU A 709 -14.67 5.61 38.25
N ILE A 710 -15.05 6.03 37.04
CA ILE A 710 -14.15 6.11 35.89
C ILE A 710 -13.27 7.35 36.04
N ARG A 711 -11.96 7.15 36.04
CA ARG A 711 -10.94 8.19 36.09
C ARG A 711 -10.62 8.72 34.69
N SER A 712 -10.48 7.84 33.70
CA SER A 712 -10.23 8.25 32.33
C SER A 712 -10.72 7.24 31.30
N ILE A 713 -11.03 7.72 30.10
CA ILE A 713 -11.29 6.91 28.91
C ILE A 713 -10.30 7.33 27.83
N GLU A 714 -9.67 6.34 27.20
CA GLU A 714 -8.76 6.51 26.07
C GLU A 714 -9.24 5.68 24.88
N PHE A 715 -9.39 6.33 23.73
CA PHE A 715 -9.68 5.71 22.44
C PHE A 715 -8.37 5.32 21.71
N ASP A 716 -8.38 4.16 21.07
CA ASP A 716 -7.25 3.61 20.31
C ASP A 716 -5.90 3.68 21.08
N PRO A 717 -5.83 3.12 22.31
CA PRO A 717 -4.63 3.20 23.15
C PRO A 717 -3.42 2.51 22.50
N GLN A 718 -3.66 1.50 21.66
CA GLN A 718 -2.64 0.69 21.01
C GLN A 718 -2.27 1.16 19.59
N ASP A 719 -2.88 2.25 19.08
CA ASP A 719 -2.61 2.78 17.73
C ASP A 719 -2.94 1.77 16.61
N GLU A 720 -4.05 1.06 16.80
CA GLU A 720 -4.59 0.02 15.91
C GLU A 720 -5.34 0.62 14.72
N LEU A 721 -5.86 1.85 14.83
CA LEU A 721 -6.77 2.45 13.85
C LEU A 721 -6.16 3.62 13.08
N ALA A 722 -4.92 3.98 13.42
CA ALA A 722 -4.14 5.05 12.79
C ALA A 722 -4.84 6.41 12.83
N ASP A 723 -5.39 6.75 14.01
CA ASP A 723 -5.93 8.08 14.29
C ASP A 723 -4.86 9.17 14.09
N VAL A 724 -5.20 10.20 13.31
CA VAL A 724 -4.25 11.26 12.96
C VAL A 724 -4.01 12.28 14.08
N ASP A 725 -4.92 12.40 15.06
CA ASP A 725 -4.80 13.30 16.22
C ASP A 725 -5.10 12.60 17.54
N ARG A 726 -4.15 11.76 17.96
CA ARG A 726 -4.19 11.07 19.25
C ARG A 726 -4.29 11.98 20.49
N ASN A 727 -4.14 13.30 20.36
CA ASN A 727 -4.29 14.21 21.51
C ASN A 727 -5.74 14.36 21.97
N ASN A 728 -6.71 14.07 21.10
CA ASN A 728 -8.14 14.17 21.42
C ASN A 728 -8.74 12.81 21.82
N ASN A 729 -7.95 11.73 21.79
CA ASN A 729 -8.37 10.37 22.13
C ASN A 729 -8.63 10.14 23.62
N ARG A 730 -8.27 11.08 24.51
CA ARG A 730 -8.39 10.87 25.96
C ARG A 730 -9.26 11.91 26.64
N PHE A 731 -10.11 11.44 27.55
CA PHE A 731 -10.79 12.26 28.53
C PHE A 731 -10.34 11.92 29.96
N PRO A 732 -9.85 12.89 30.76
CA PRO A 732 -9.49 14.25 30.35
C PRO A 732 -8.26 14.28 29.41
N ARG A 733 -8.14 15.34 28.61
CA ARG A 733 -7.01 15.51 27.67
C ARG A 733 -5.68 15.77 28.40
N LEU A 734 -4.59 15.29 27.81
CA LEU A 734 -3.22 15.51 28.33
C LEU A 734 -2.56 16.76 27.72
N PRO A 735 -1.65 17.45 28.45
CA PRO A 735 -0.84 18.54 27.89
C PRO A 735 0.08 18.06 26.77
N ARG A 736 0.34 18.94 25.78
CA ARG A 736 1.30 18.67 24.69
C ARG A 736 2.71 19.06 25.10
N GLU A 737 3.63 18.10 25.11
CA GLU A 737 5.07 18.34 25.36
C GLU A 737 5.84 18.45 24.04
N LYS A 738 6.68 19.49 23.91
CA LYS A 738 7.55 19.69 22.73
C LYS A 738 8.95 20.07 23.20
N VAL A 739 9.95 19.38 22.68
CA VAL A 739 11.38 19.69 22.90
C VAL A 739 11.93 20.35 21.64
N PHE A 740 12.71 21.43 21.79
CA PHE A 740 13.42 22.07 20.69
C PHE A 740 14.93 21.92 20.87
N GLN A 741 15.67 21.77 19.76
CA GLN A 741 17.12 21.67 19.77
C GLN A 741 17.71 22.66 18.76
N LEU A 742 18.75 23.38 19.16
CA LEU A 742 19.56 24.22 18.27
C LEU A 742 20.64 23.35 17.62
N GLN A 743 20.71 23.31 16.27
CA GLN A 743 21.70 22.49 15.56
C GLN A 743 22.45 23.26 14.46
N LYS A 744 23.76 22.98 14.35
CA LYS A 744 24.62 23.30 13.18
C LYS A 744 24.77 22.02 12.35
N ARG A 745 24.43 22.05 11.05
CA ARG A 745 24.57 20.88 10.15
C ARG A 745 26.04 20.49 9.97
N LYS A 746 26.38 19.21 10.20
CA LYS A 746 27.63 18.56 9.77
C LYS A 746 27.30 17.29 8.97
N LYS A 747 28.20 16.89 8.07
CA LYS A 747 28.12 15.62 7.32
C LYS A 747 28.52 14.48 8.25
N GLU A 748 27.66 13.47 8.43
CA GLU A 748 27.94 12.33 9.34
C GLU A 748 28.41 11.08 8.59
N LYS A 749 29.42 10.40 9.16
CA LYS A 749 29.84 9.04 8.78
C LYS A 749 28.78 8.00 9.18
N ASN A 750 28.67 6.90 8.45
CA ASN A 750 27.76 5.82 8.83
C ASN A 750 28.28 5.06 10.09
N PRO A 751 27.42 4.36 10.85
CA PRO A 751 27.84 3.65 12.07
C PRO A 751 28.95 2.62 11.86
N MET A 752 29.00 1.91 10.71
CA MET A 752 30.08 0.97 10.41
C MET A 752 31.42 1.70 10.21
N GLN A 753 31.42 2.85 9.54
CA GLN A 753 32.59 3.72 9.40
C GLN A 753 33.03 4.27 10.76
N LYS A 754 32.09 4.77 11.57
CA LYS A 754 32.39 5.25 12.94
C LYS A 754 33.03 4.13 13.79
N ALA A 755 32.50 2.92 13.72
CA ALA A 755 33.04 1.75 14.43
C ALA A 755 34.42 1.32 13.91
N ARG A 756 34.63 1.32 12.58
CA ARG A 756 35.94 1.01 11.98
C ARG A 756 37.00 2.04 12.38
N ASP A 757 36.65 3.32 12.36
CA ASP A 757 37.56 4.41 12.71
C ASP A 757 37.90 4.41 14.21
N ALA A 758 36.94 4.07 15.08
CA ALA A 758 37.19 3.88 16.51
C ALA A 758 38.22 2.77 16.76
N LYS A 759 38.08 1.62 16.10
CA LYS A 759 39.05 0.51 16.20
C LYS A 759 40.46 0.92 15.73
N LYS A 760 40.58 1.71 14.66
CA LYS A 760 41.86 2.26 14.19
C LYS A 760 42.48 3.32 15.12
N THR A 761 41.72 3.85 16.08
CA THR A 761 42.22 4.82 17.06
C THR A 761 42.62 4.12 18.37
N GLU A 762 42.20 2.86 18.55
CA GLU A 762 42.55 1.99 19.68
C GLU A 762 43.76 1.08 19.39
N GLU A 763 44.10 0.87 18.12
CA GLU A 763 45.34 0.24 17.62
C GLU A 763 46.45 1.29 17.39
#